data_AF-A0A818XZR8-F1
#
_entry.id   AF-A0A818XZR8-F1
#
_cell.length_a   1.000
_cell.length_b   1.000
_cell.length_c   1.000
_cell.angle_alpha   90.00
_cell.angle_beta   90.00
_cell.angle_gamma   90.00
#
_symmetry.space_group_name_H-M   'P 1'
#
loop_
_entity.id
_entity.type
_entity.pdbx_description
1 polymer ?
#
loop_
_entity_poly.entity_id
_entity_poly.type
_entity_poly.pdbx_seq_one_letter_code
_entity_poly.pdbx_strand_id
1 'polypeptide(L)'
;MFYFSQPPKSGFRLITLPRLLSVLVGIFVVTTIVLATLYGIKENRIPAATTVVTTIFPPSTTTPPSTTTPPLTTTTTTPLTTTAKAYYLIESIDETVEPCEDFYHFACGTWLKNARIPEDTGVQNIFNLLDTQLDFNIIDLLSPTPGNGAVEPKAVINARNLYKSCINETNIEIDGVELVLSIINTELGGWPILQGASWNVSTFNLSNLLLKLRKYDNGIVFSVATATDQKNASVYDIDLGQGSLGLQEREYYNIEMDVTAAYRQFMNDLASQLTNETSSIPADVLAIYLLEKNISQYHWTLYEQLLRVNETIQTTVGNLSNSFKSNFDFTNYLRQSYLIGNVTLLDTDIVSVSEVAYLVNLSLILEQTPARVVQNYLIWRFMMNRASSMPKRIRSTREQFDRVFYGISSEPARATTCANYVNDNMGFAVSRLYIRKYFNDNARNQSKELIKNIRSSMMTMLQQASWMDNESKQKAIDKAQAIYENIGYPDYVASDNITQLEKMYTEYVFNASYINNVLEMQRVNAQEDFRTLREVVDHRSWGDLSPTVVNAFYEPSTNALSFPAAILQMPYFNKDAPNYLNYGGIGMVIGHEITHGFDDDGRQYDKNGNRVPWWSNSTINQFNEHKQCIIDQYSNYTVEQIHKNLNGEQTQGENIADNGGIKSSFFAYQNWVKKNPNVDKRLPGLSKYSQEQMFFIGYAHGWCAKFTDAYALNRVLTDVHSIAQFRVLGPLSNFAEFDRVFNCIPGQGNSRVKKMCCLAQAIYENIGYPDYVASDNITQLEKMYTEYVFNASYINNVLEMQRVKAREDFRTLREVVDHRSWDDLSPTVVNAFYEPSTNALSFPAAILQMPYFNKDAPKYLNYGAIGMVIGHEITHGFDDDGRQYDKNGNRVPWWSNSIINQFNERKQCIIDQYSNYTLNGEQTQGENIADNGGIKSSFFASQSYACVENFENVNLY
;
A
#
# COMPACT_ATOMS: atom_id res chain seq x y z
N MET A 1 -11.30 -62.13 -9.85
CA MET A 1 -12.62 -61.80 -10.43
C MET A 1 -12.48 -60.44 -11.10
N PHE A 2 -12.02 -60.47 -12.36
CA PHE A 2 -12.74 -60.06 -13.59
C PHE A 2 -12.81 -58.52 -13.76
N TYR A 3 -11.86 -57.86 -14.47
CA TYR A 3 -11.61 -57.73 -15.94
C TYR A 3 -12.40 -56.55 -16.57
N PHE A 4 -11.95 -55.63 -17.47
CA PHE A 4 -10.84 -55.36 -18.42
C PHE A 4 -10.68 -53.80 -18.53
N SER A 5 -9.52 -53.11 -18.59
CA SER A 5 -8.44 -52.90 -19.59
C SER A 5 -8.68 -51.93 -20.80
N GLN A 6 -7.86 -50.84 -20.86
CA GLN A 6 -7.20 -50.17 -22.03
C GLN A 6 -8.03 -49.24 -22.98
N PRO A 7 -7.42 -48.33 -23.82
CA PRO A 7 -6.37 -47.30 -23.61
C PRO A 7 -6.72 -45.93 -24.33
N PRO A 8 -5.86 -44.87 -24.35
CA PRO A 8 -6.22 -43.56 -24.92
C PRO A 8 -6.07 -43.49 -26.45
N LYS A 9 -7.01 -42.82 -27.13
CA LYS A 9 -6.96 -42.54 -28.58
C LYS A 9 -6.13 -41.29 -28.88
N SER A 10 -5.02 -41.48 -29.57
CA SER A 10 -4.29 -40.45 -30.32
C SER A 10 -5.08 -40.05 -31.57
N GLY A 11 -5.17 -38.74 -31.82
CA GLY A 11 -5.81 -38.17 -33.00
C GLY A 11 -4.83 -37.27 -33.75
N PHE A 12 -3.86 -37.85 -34.46
CA PHE A 12 -3.09 -37.14 -35.48
C PHE A 12 -4.03 -36.83 -36.66
N ARG A 13 -4.32 -35.55 -36.91
CA ARG A 13 -4.91 -35.11 -38.18
C ARG A 13 -3.80 -34.98 -39.22
N LEU A 14 -3.79 -35.88 -40.20
CA LEU A 14 -3.00 -35.73 -41.43
C LEU A 14 -3.37 -34.42 -42.13
N ILE A 15 -2.39 -33.53 -42.27
CA ILE A 15 -2.50 -32.34 -43.11
C ILE A 15 -2.51 -32.82 -44.57
N THR A 16 -3.60 -32.56 -45.27
CA THR A 16 -3.74 -32.90 -46.69
C THR A 16 -2.75 -32.10 -47.54
N LEU A 17 -2.12 -32.76 -48.51
CA LEU A 17 -1.12 -32.23 -49.46
C LEU A 17 -1.43 -30.82 -50.03
N PRO A 18 -2.69 -30.42 -50.32
CA PRO A 18 -2.98 -29.07 -50.81
C PRO A 18 -2.66 -27.95 -49.81
N ARG A 19 -2.80 -28.19 -48.49
CA ARG A 19 -2.50 -27.19 -47.44
C ARG A 19 -1.00 -27.03 -47.20
N LEU A 20 -0.21 -28.09 -47.44
CA LEU A 20 1.25 -28.01 -47.37
C LEU A 20 1.81 -27.16 -48.53
N LEU A 21 1.21 -27.29 -49.73
CA LEU A 21 1.58 -26.48 -50.89
C LEU A 21 1.26 -24.99 -50.68
N SER A 22 0.14 -24.65 -50.06
CA SER A 22 -0.21 -23.24 -49.77
C SER A 22 0.79 -22.58 -48.81
N VAL A 23 1.25 -23.32 -47.79
CA VAL A 23 2.24 -22.83 -46.82
C VAL A 23 3.63 -22.70 -47.46
N LEU A 24 4.03 -23.64 -48.31
CA LEU A 24 5.31 -23.58 -49.02
C LEU A 24 5.36 -22.44 -50.06
N VAL A 25 4.25 -22.15 -50.75
CA VAL A 25 4.15 -20.99 -51.65
C VAL A 25 4.23 -19.68 -50.86
N GLY A 26 3.59 -19.60 -49.69
CA GLY A 26 3.70 -18.43 -48.81
C GLY A 26 5.14 -18.19 -48.33
N ILE A 27 5.85 -19.24 -47.92
CA ILE A 27 7.25 -19.15 -47.50
C ILE A 27 8.15 -18.74 -48.67
N PHE A 28 7.90 -19.25 -49.88
CA PHE A 28 8.68 -18.90 -51.08
C PHE A 28 8.50 -17.43 -51.49
N VAL A 29 7.29 -16.88 -51.40
CA VAL A 29 7.02 -15.46 -51.70
C VAL A 29 7.67 -14.55 -50.66
N VAL A 30 7.60 -14.89 -49.38
CA VAL A 30 8.23 -14.10 -48.31
C VAL A 30 9.76 -14.13 -48.44
N THR A 31 10.35 -15.28 -48.73
CA THR A 31 11.81 -15.40 -48.92
C THR A 31 12.30 -14.70 -50.19
N THR A 32 11.53 -14.69 -51.28
CA THR A 32 11.90 -13.92 -52.49
C THR A 32 11.81 -12.41 -52.28
N ILE A 33 10.83 -11.92 -51.53
CA ILE A 33 10.72 -10.49 -51.18
C ILE A 33 11.91 -10.09 -50.29
N VAL A 34 12.24 -10.87 -49.26
CA VAL A 34 13.36 -10.60 -48.36
C VAL A 34 14.69 -10.62 -49.10
N LEU A 35 14.91 -11.58 -49.99
CA LEU A 35 16.13 -11.65 -50.81
C LEU A 35 16.22 -10.50 -51.83
N ALA A 36 15.10 -10.03 -52.40
CA ALA A 36 15.09 -8.86 -53.29
C ALA A 36 15.42 -7.55 -52.55
N THR A 37 14.94 -7.37 -51.31
CA THR A 37 15.34 -6.24 -50.45
C THR A 37 16.80 -6.32 -50.01
N LEU A 38 17.34 -7.51 -49.77
CA LEU A 38 18.76 -7.69 -49.41
C LEU A 38 19.71 -7.53 -50.61
N TYR A 39 19.24 -7.81 -51.83
CA TYR A 39 20.02 -7.57 -53.06
C TYR A 39 20.03 -6.09 -53.47
N GLY A 40 18.92 -5.36 -53.25
CA GLY A 40 18.82 -3.93 -53.52
C GLY A 40 19.70 -3.04 -52.62
N ILE A 41 20.18 -3.55 -51.49
CA ILE A 41 21.07 -2.83 -50.57
C ILE A 41 22.56 -3.04 -50.96
N LYS A 42 22.87 -3.92 -51.92
CA LYS A 42 24.26 -4.32 -52.25
C LYS A 42 24.88 -3.58 -53.45
N GLU A 43 24.13 -2.77 -54.18
CA GLU A 43 24.65 -1.90 -55.25
C GLU A 43 24.48 -0.42 -54.89
N ASN A 44 25.39 0.11 -54.06
CA ASN A 44 25.98 1.43 -54.25
C ASN A 44 27.21 1.58 -53.34
N ARG A 45 28.39 1.47 -53.95
CA ARG A 45 29.70 1.55 -53.29
C ARG A 45 30.34 2.93 -53.53
N ILE A 46 30.75 3.57 -52.41
CA ILE A 46 32.08 4.20 -52.15
C ILE A 46 32.36 5.57 -52.83
N PRO A 47 33.17 6.52 -52.28
CA PRO A 47 34.20 6.39 -51.21
C PRO A 47 34.23 7.43 -50.07
N ALA A 48 34.97 7.05 -49.02
CA ALA A 48 35.59 7.93 -48.04
C ALA A 48 36.96 8.46 -48.51
N ALA A 49 37.24 9.75 -48.30
CA ALA A 49 38.58 10.30 -48.02
C ALA A 49 38.48 11.77 -47.54
N THR A 50 38.98 11.99 -46.32
CA THR A 50 39.80 13.13 -45.84
C THR A 50 39.43 14.57 -46.20
N THR A 51 39.33 15.45 -45.18
CA THR A 51 40.24 16.60 -44.88
C THR A 51 39.47 17.71 -44.14
N VAL A 52 39.96 18.10 -42.96
CA VAL A 52 39.52 19.28 -42.21
C VAL A 52 40.00 20.54 -42.94
N VAL A 53 39.07 21.42 -43.34
CA VAL A 53 39.38 22.80 -43.77
C VAL A 53 38.34 23.75 -43.19
N THR A 54 38.81 24.59 -42.27
CA THR A 54 38.20 25.86 -41.85
C THR A 54 38.19 26.86 -43.00
N THR A 55 37.03 27.45 -43.32
CA THR A 55 36.94 28.74 -44.01
C THR A 55 35.76 29.58 -43.53
N ILE A 56 36.02 30.88 -43.46
CA ILE A 56 35.24 32.00 -42.92
C ILE A 56 34.55 32.75 -44.09
N PHE A 57 33.52 33.56 -43.75
CA PHE A 57 32.98 34.79 -44.41
C PHE A 57 31.60 34.65 -45.12
N PRO A 58 30.78 35.72 -45.29
CA PRO A 58 30.67 37.04 -44.60
C PRO A 58 29.19 37.43 -44.23
N PRO A 59 28.93 38.59 -43.58
CA PRO A 59 27.57 39.00 -43.18
C PRO A 59 26.83 39.75 -44.29
N SER A 60 25.50 39.58 -44.39
CA SER A 60 24.64 40.41 -45.23
C SER A 60 23.53 41.08 -44.42
N THR A 61 23.52 42.40 -44.57
CA THR A 61 22.66 43.42 -43.97
C THR A 61 21.33 43.52 -44.72
N THR A 62 20.20 43.45 -44.03
CA THR A 62 18.96 44.12 -44.44
C THR A 62 18.12 44.48 -43.21
N THR A 63 17.81 45.77 -43.05
CA THR A 63 16.83 46.35 -42.12
C THR A 63 15.44 46.39 -42.77
N PRO A 64 14.35 46.29 -41.98
CA PRO A 64 13.32 47.35 -41.98
C PRO A 64 12.65 47.53 -40.58
N PRO A 65 11.64 48.40 -40.40
CA PRO A 65 11.72 49.78 -39.95
C PRO A 65 11.25 50.01 -38.50
N SER A 66 11.55 51.21 -37.98
CA SER A 66 11.15 51.70 -36.66
C SER A 66 9.67 52.03 -36.55
N THR A 67 9.03 51.55 -35.49
CA THR A 67 7.80 52.12 -34.93
C THR A 67 7.93 52.22 -33.42
N THR A 68 7.63 53.43 -32.95
CA THR A 68 7.74 53.99 -31.60
C THR A 68 7.08 53.16 -30.50
N THR A 69 7.83 52.90 -29.43
CA THR A 69 7.37 52.37 -28.13
C THR A 69 6.58 53.43 -27.36
N PRO A 70 5.39 53.12 -26.79
CA PRO A 70 4.78 53.93 -25.74
C PRO A 70 5.47 53.70 -24.39
N PRO A 71 5.29 54.59 -23.39
CA PRO A 71 6.05 54.56 -22.15
C PRO A 71 5.78 53.30 -21.34
N LEU A 72 6.85 52.75 -20.78
CA LEU A 72 6.86 51.62 -19.87
C LEU A 72 6.04 51.96 -18.60
N THR A 73 4.77 51.55 -18.56
CA THR A 73 4.08 51.37 -17.28
C THR A 73 4.74 50.24 -16.54
N THR A 74 5.20 50.55 -15.33
CA THR A 74 5.76 49.63 -14.34
C THR A 74 4.81 48.47 -14.05
N THR A 75 4.97 47.36 -14.76
CA THR A 75 4.48 46.05 -14.32
C THR A 75 5.56 45.38 -13.48
N THR A 76 5.21 45.14 -12.23
CA THR A 76 5.92 44.31 -11.24
C THR A 76 6.43 43.02 -11.87
N THR A 77 7.75 42.87 -11.94
CA THR A 77 8.43 41.64 -12.34
C THR A 77 8.13 40.54 -11.32
N THR A 78 7.36 39.53 -11.73
CA THR A 78 7.24 38.28 -10.96
C THR A 78 8.60 37.57 -11.06
N PRO A 79 9.22 37.14 -9.95
CA PRO A 79 10.53 36.49 -9.99
C PRO A 79 10.44 35.18 -10.82
N LEU A 80 11.46 34.93 -11.65
CA LEU A 80 11.57 33.77 -12.56
C LEU A 80 11.22 32.40 -11.93
N THR A 81 11.34 32.29 -10.60
CA THR A 81 11.00 31.07 -9.84
C THR A 81 9.50 30.78 -9.77
N THR A 82 8.63 31.80 -9.80
CA THR A 82 7.16 31.62 -9.74
C THR A 82 6.58 31.18 -11.08
N THR A 83 7.11 31.70 -12.19
CA THR A 83 6.72 31.30 -13.55
C THR A 83 7.13 29.85 -13.85
N ALA A 84 8.35 29.45 -13.46
CA ALA A 84 8.79 28.06 -13.62
C ALA A 84 7.94 27.06 -12.83
N LYS A 85 7.46 27.43 -11.62
CA LYS A 85 6.56 26.60 -10.80
C LYS A 85 5.19 26.41 -11.44
N ALA A 86 4.62 27.48 -11.97
CA ALA A 86 3.36 27.41 -12.68
C ALA A 86 3.48 26.54 -13.94
N TYR A 87 4.61 26.61 -14.64
CA TYR A 87 4.84 25.85 -15.86
C TYR A 87 4.74 24.33 -15.66
N TYR A 88 5.34 23.76 -14.61
CA TYR A 88 5.26 22.31 -14.35
C TYR A 88 3.82 21.81 -14.16
N LEU A 89 2.99 22.59 -13.47
CA LEU A 89 1.59 22.25 -13.24
C LEU A 89 0.76 22.46 -14.51
N ILE A 90 1.00 23.54 -15.28
CA ILE A 90 0.33 23.79 -16.56
C ILE A 90 0.58 22.65 -17.55
N GLU A 91 1.81 22.14 -17.64
CA GLU A 91 2.18 21.03 -18.53
C GLU A 91 1.65 19.66 -18.05
N SER A 92 1.03 19.60 -16.87
CA SER A 92 0.49 18.35 -16.30
C SER A 92 -1.03 18.24 -16.45
N ILE A 93 -1.75 19.34 -16.27
CA ILE A 93 -3.21 19.37 -16.25
C ILE A 93 -3.78 19.08 -17.65
N ASP A 94 -4.79 18.21 -17.71
CA ASP A 94 -5.62 17.98 -18.89
C ASP A 94 -7.03 18.51 -18.64
N GLU A 95 -7.28 19.72 -19.12
CA GLU A 95 -8.57 20.43 -18.92
C GLU A 95 -9.71 19.87 -19.77
N THR A 96 -9.44 18.85 -20.60
CA THR A 96 -10.48 18.13 -21.33
C THR A 96 -11.18 17.07 -20.48
N VAL A 97 -10.63 16.74 -19.31
CA VAL A 97 -11.19 15.81 -18.34
C VAL A 97 -11.87 16.58 -17.21
N GLU A 98 -13.10 16.22 -16.86
CA GLU A 98 -13.82 16.85 -15.77
C GLU A 98 -13.21 16.43 -14.41
N PRO A 99 -12.77 17.38 -13.54
CA PRO A 99 -12.14 17.08 -12.26
C PRO A 99 -12.95 16.14 -11.34
N CYS A 100 -14.28 16.22 -11.42
CA CYS A 100 -15.18 15.39 -10.62
C CYS A 100 -15.36 13.97 -11.21
N GLU A 101 -15.03 13.75 -12.48
CA GLU A 101 -15.09 12.44 -13.13
C GLU A 101 -13.83 11.61 -12.87
N ASP A 102 -12.67 12.18 -13.18
CA ASP A 102 -11.37 11.54 -12.95
C ASP A 102 -10.32 12.61 -12.63
N PHE A 103 -10.19 12.90 -11.34
CA PHE A 103 -9.24 13.91 -10.88
C PHE A 103 -7.78 13.58 -11.19
N TYR A 104 -7.43 12.29 -11.29
CA TYR A 104 -6.07 11.87 -11.63
C TYR A 104 -5.74 12.25 -13.07
N HIS A 105 -6.62 11.90 -14.02
CA HIS A 105 -6.44 12.28 -15.41
C HIS A 105 -6.62 13.78 -15.64
N PHE A 106 -7.47 14.47 -14.89
CA PHE A 106 -7.51 15.93 -14.92
C PHE A 106 -6.16 16.55 -14.49
N ALA A 107 -5.56 16.11 -13.38
CA ALA A 107 -4.33 16.72 -12.85
C ALA A 107 -3.05 16.24 -13.55
N CYS A 108 -3.03 15.01 -14.06
CA CYS A 108 -1.85 14.35 -14.64
C CYS A 108 -1.98 14.01 -16.13
N GLY A 109 -3.13 14.19 -16.77
CA GLY A 109 -3.42 13.64 -18.11
C GLY A 109 -2.44 14.10 -19.19
N THR A 110 -2.08 15.39 -19.20
CA THR A 110 -1.09 15.92 -20.16
C THR A 110 0.31 15.39 -19.81
N TRP A 111 0.64 15.30 -18.52
CA TRP A 111 1.90 14.69 -18.07
C TRP A 111 2.01 13.23 -18.53
N LEU A 112 0.97 12.41 -18.37
CA LEU A 112 0.95 10.99 -18.76
C LEU A 112 1.14 10.78 -20.26
N LYS A 113 0.57 11.68 -21.09
CA LYS A 113 0.75 11.70 -22.56
C LYS A 113 2.21 11.99 -22.94
N ASN A 114 2.84 12.93 -22.23
CA ASN A 114 4.20 13.40 -22.53
C ASN A 114 5.29 12.53 -21.90
N ALA A 115 5.02 11.93 -20.74
CA ALA A 115 5.96 11.12 -19.99
C ALA A 115 6.44 9.92 -20.81
N ARG A 116 7.76 9.77 -20.85
CA ARG A 116 8.47 8.64 -21.43
C ARG A 116 9.11 7.87 -20.30
N ILE A 117 8.87 6.57 -20.27
CA ILE A 117 9.54 5.67 -19.33
C ILE A 117 10.97 5.49 -19.85
N PRO A 118 12.01 5.81 -19.06
CA PRO A 118 13.40 5.55 -19.41
C PRO A 118 13.62 4.07 -19.77
N GLU A 119 14.56 3.81 -20.68
CA GLU A 119 14.85 2.44 -21.12
C GLU A 119 15.44 1.56 -20.01
N ASP A 120 16.02 2.16 -18.98
CA ASP A 120 16.67 1.50 -17.86
C ASP A 120 15.81 1.41 -16.60
N THR A 121 14.58 1.93 -16.62
CA THR A 121 13.64 1.87 -15.50
C THR A 121 12.27 1.35 -15.93
N GLY A 122 11.56 0.66 -15.05
CA GLY A 122 10.18 0.21 -15.31
C GLY A 122 9.13 1.31 -15.10
N VAL A 123 9.57 2.52 -14.73
CA VAL A 123 8.72 3.57 -14.19
C VAL A 123 9.26 4.96 -14.50
N GLN A 124 8.36 5.88 -14.80
CA GLN A 124 8.58 7.31 -14.74
C GLN A 124 7.54 7.89 -13.79
N ASN A 125 7.95 8.58 -12.73
CA ASN A 125 7.06 9.29 -11.82
C ASN A 125 7.76 10.52 -11.23
N ILE A 126 7.03 11.32 -10.44
CA ILE A 126 7.59 12.54 -9.83
C ILE A 126 8.72 12.24 -8.84
N PHE A 127 8.64 11.18 -8.02
CA PHE A 127 9.73 10.77 -7.14
C PHE A 127 10.99 10.40 -7.92
N ASN A 128 10.86 9.63 -9.00
CA ASN A 128 12.00 9.21 -9.82
C ASN A 128 12.65 10.37 -10.58
N LEU A 129 11.90 11.44 -10.90
CA LEU A 129 12.51 12.67 -11.43
C LEU A 129 13.46 13.31 -10.40
N LEU A 130 13.10 13.26 -9.12
CA LEU A 130 13.95 13.74 -8.03
C LEU A 130 15.13 12.82 -7.77
N ASP A 131 14.91 11.51 -7.75
CA ASP A 131 15.99 10.52 -7.62
C ASP A 131 17.01 10.70 -8.73
N THR A 132 16.56 10.82 -9.99
CA THR A 132 17.45 11.05 -11.13
C THR A 132 18.31 12.31 -10.94
N GLN A 133 17.72 13.40 -10.46
CA GLN A 133 18.47 14.63 -10.18
C GLN A 133 19.42 14.47 -8.97
N LEU A 134 19.02 13.73 -7.95
CA LEU A 134 19.86 13.40 -6.81
C LEU A 134 21.06 12.54 -7.24
N ASP A 135 20.85 11.54 -8.09
CA ASP A 135 21.89 10.66 -8.61
C ASP A 135 22.94 11.47 -9.37
N PHE A 136 22.53 12.40 -10.26
CA PHE A 136 23.46 13.31 -10.92
C PHE A 136 24.23 14.20 -9.94
N ASN A 137 23.57 14.68 -8.89
CA ASN A 137 24.23 15.47 -7.86
C ASN A 137 25.26 14.63 -7.09
N ILE A 138 24.94 13.38 -6.74
CA ILE A 138 25.85 12.46 -6.06
C ILE A 138 27.02 12.09 -6.95
N ILE A 139 26.79 11.81 -8.25
CA ILE A 139 27.85 11.56 -9.23
C ILE A 139 28.82 12.75 -9.28
N ASP A 140 28.31 13.98 -9.41
CA ASP A 140 29.12 15.19 -9.43
C ASP A 140 29.88 15.38 -8.10
N LEU A 141 29.27 15.02 -6.98
CA LEU A 141 29.90 15.11 -5.67
C LEU A 141 31.00 14.07 -5.47
N LEU A 142 30.86 12.84 -6.00
CA LEU A 142 31.81 11.73 -5.83
C LEU A 142 32.94 11.71 -6.88
N SER A 143 32.71 12.25 -8.08
CA SER A 143 33.65 12.21 -9.21
C SER A 143 34.98 12.97 -9.02
N PRO A 144 35.04 14.15 -8.37
CA PRO A 144 36.29 14.88 -8.18
C PRO A 144 37.35 14.08 -7.42
N THR A 145 38.62 14.25 -7.82
CA THR A 145 39.77 13.89 -6.98
C THR A 145 40.10 15.10 -6.12
N PRO A 146 40.41 14.94 -4.81
CA PRO A 146 40.67 16.07 -3.94
C PRO A 146 41.68 17.03 -4.59
N GLY A 147 41.30 18.30 -4.72
CA GLY A 147 42.26 19.33 -5.14
C GLY A 147 43.41 19.39 -4.14
N ASN A 148 44.63 19.62 -4.61
CA ASN A 148 45.81 19.74 -3.75
C ASN A 148 45.54 20.77 -2.63
N GLY A 149 45.33 20.29 -1.40
CA GLY A 149 45.19 21.13 -0.20
C GLY A 149 43.86 21.04 0.57
N ALA A 150 42.80 20.40 0.04
CA ALA A 150 41.57 20.18 0.81
C ALA A 150 41.67 18.92 1.69
N VAL A 151 41.61 19.09 3.01
CA VAL A 151 41.54 17.96 3.96
C VAL A 151 40.08 17.47 4.00
N GLU A 152 39.78 16.41 3.25
CA GLU A 152 38.48 15.73 3.33
C GLU A 152 38.48 14.69 4.47
N PRO A 153 37.31 14.43 5.12
CA PRO A 153 37.14 13.31 6.03
C PRO A 153 37.49 11.98 5.37
N LYS A 154 38.09 11.04 6.11
CA LYS A 154 38.39 9.68 5.65
C LYS A 154 37.11 8.95 5.21
N ALA A 155 35.99 9.14 5.91
CA ALA A 155 34.68 8.65 5.48
C ALA A 155 34.31 9.09 4.04
N VAL A 156 34.55 10.36 3.70
CA VAL A 156 34.30 10.90 2.34
C VAL A 156 35.28 10.32 1.33
N ILE A 157 36.56 10.21 1.69
CA ILE A 157 37.58 9.59 0.84
C ILE A 157 37.20 8.13 0.54
N ASN A 158 36.73 7.39 1.54
CA ASN A 158 36.25 6.02 1.39
C ASN A 158 35.06 5.92 0.43
N ALA A 159 34.05 6.81 0.57
CA ALA A 159 32.91 6.87 -0.36
C ALA A 159 33.36 7.12 -1.81
N ARG A 160 34.30 8.06 -2.03
CA ARG A 160 34.90 8.30 -3.34
C ARG A 160 35.68 7.08 -3.87
N ASN A 161 36.43 6.40 -3.02
CA ASN A 161 37.20 5.22 -3.42
C ASN A 161 36.29 4.06 -3.82
N LEU A 162 35.20 3.85 -3.07
CA LEU A 162 34.19 2.86 -3.41
C LEU A 162 33.56 3.18 -4.77
N TYR A 163 33.14 4.43 -4.99
CA TYR A 163 32.64 4.90 -6.28
C TYR A 163 33.64 4.64 -7.42
N LYS A 164 34.90 5.04 -7.23
CA LYS A 164 35.99 4.85 -8.20
C LYS A 164 36.24 3.38 -8.54
N SER A 165 36.20 2.48 -7.55
CA SER A 165 36.33 1.05 -7.79
C SER A 165 35.16 0.51 -8.62
N CYS A 166 33.94 0.97 -8.35
CA CYS A 166 32.73 0.53 -9.02
C CYS A 166 32.64 0.96 -10.49
N ILE A 167 33.02 2.20 -10.81
CA ILE A 167 32.96 2.74 -12.19
C ILE A 167 34.07 2.18 -13.08
N ASN A 168 35.14 1.62 -12.51
CA ASN A 168 36.27 1.10 -13.27
C ASN A 168 35.99 -0.32 -13.78
N GLU A 169 35.21 -0.41 -14.86
CA GLU A 169 34.83 -1.69 -15.48
C GLU A 169 36.04 -2.49 -15.95
N THR A 170 37.12 -1.84 -16.40
CA THR A 170 38.37 -2.53 -16.78
C THR A 170 38.93 -3.36 -15.63
N ASN A 171 38.98 -2.81 -14.42
CA ASN A 171 39.44 -3.58 -13.25
C ASN A 171 38.47 -4.69 -12.88
N ILE A 172 37.15 -4.47 -13.01
CA ILE A 172 36.15 -5.51 -12.75
C ILE A 172 36.32 -6.69 -13.70
N GLU A 173 36.58 -6.42 -14.99
CA GLU A 173 36.88 -7.47 -15.98
C GLU A 173 38.17 -8.23 -15.66
N ILE A 174 39.21 -7.53 -15.14
CA ILE A 174 40.48 -8.14 -14.73
C ILE A 174 40.30 -9.02 -13.47
N ASP A 175 39.59 -8.52 -12.45
CA ASP A 175 39.29 -9.26 -11.22
C ASP A 175 38.47 -10.53 -11.53
N GLY A 176 37.62 -10.45 -12.56
CA GLY A 176 36.85 -11.57 -13.06
C GLY A 176 35.84 -12.07 -12.03
N VAL A 177 35.68 -13.39 -11.96
CA VAL A 177 34.81 -14.08 -10.99
C VAL A 177 35.60 -14.91 -9.99
N GLU A 178 36.93 -14.93 -10.11
CA GLU A 178 37.80 -15.90 -9.44
C GLU A 178 37.80 -15.73 -7.92
N LEU A 179 37.74 -14.49 -7.41
CA LEU A 179 37.63 -14.26 -5.97
C LEU A 179 36.38 -14.91 -5.37
N VAL A 180 35.24 -14.72 -6.03
CA VAL A 180 33.95 -15.25 -5.55
C VAL A 180 33.90 -16.77 -5.70
N LEU A 181 34.39 -17.31 -6.82
CA LEU A 181 34.51 -18.77 -7.00
C LEU A 181 35.47 -19.40 -5.99
N SER A 182 36.57 -18.72 -5.66
CA SER A 182 37.50 -19.15 -4.62
C SER A 182 36.82 -19.24 -3.26
N ILE A 183 36.06 -18.21 -2.86
CA ILE A 183 35.27 -18.22 -1.61
C ILE A 183 34.25 -19.36 -1.63
N ILE A 184 33.54 -19.54 -2.74
CA ILE A 184 32.57 -20.63 -2.90
C ILE A 184 33.24 -21.99 -2.69
N ASN A 185 34.38 -22.22 -3.32
CA ASN A 185 35.06 -23.51 -3.30
C ASN A 185 35.78 -23.78 -1.98
N THR A 186 36.42 -22.78 -1.38
CA THR A 186 37.28 -22.95 -0.20
C THR A 186 36.52 -22.76 1.11
N GLU A 187 35.56 -21.84 1.14
CA GLU A 187 34.81 -21.51 2.35
C GLU A 187 33.41 -22.10 2.30
N LEU A 188 32.66 -21.94 1.22
CA LEU A 188 31.23 -22.30 1.17
C LEU A 188 30.96 -23.76 0.74
N GLY A 189 31.98 -24.58 0.54
CA GLY A 189 31.81 -26.02 0.28
C GLY A 189 31.52 -26.38 -1.18
N GLY A 190 31.81 -25.47 -2.12
CA GLY A 190 31.65 -25.68 -3.56
C GLY A 190 30.24 -25.42 -4.08
N TRP A 191 30.09 -25.52 -5.41
CA TRP A 191 28.83 -25.35 -6.09
C TRP A 191 28.54 -26.55 -7.00
N PRO A 192 27.69 -27.51 -6.57
CA PRO A 192 27.47 -28.75 -7.28
C PRO A 192 27.03 -28.56 -8.74
N ILE A 193 26.29 -27.49 -9.07
CA ILE A 193 25.87 -27.16 -10.44
C ILE A 193 27.06 -26.91 -11.38
N LEU A 194 28.17 -26.40 -10.86
CA LEU A 194 29.39 -26.16 -11.64
C LEU A 194 30.32 -27.38 -11.66
N GLN A 195 30.33 -28.12 -10.55
CA GLN A 195 31.25 -29.24 -10.30
C GLN A 195 30.71 -30.61 -10.76
N GLY A 196 29.42 -30.70 -11.06
CA GLY A 196 28.76 -31.95 -11.46
C GLY A 196 28.96 -33.06 -10.43
N ALA A 197 29.38 -34.24 -10.89
CA ALA A 197 29.63 -35.42 -10.06
C ALA A 197 30.88 -35.31 -9.16
N SER A 198 31.74 -34.31 -9.38
CA SER A 198 32.97 -34.13 -8.58
C SER A 198 32.72 -33.46 -7.23
N TRP A 199 31.52 -32.89 -7.02
CA TRP A 199 31.15 -32.31 -5.72
C TRP A 199 30.97 -33.40 -4.67
N ASN A 200 31.70 -33.29 -3.57
CA ASN A 200 31.66 -34.27 -2.50
C ASN A 200 30.50 -34.00 -1.53
N VAL A 201 29.43 -34.79 -1.62
CA VAL A 201 28.28 -34.69 -0.72
C VAL A 201 28.64 -34.91 0.75
N SER A 202 29.71 -35.66 1.07
CA SER A 202 30.08 -35.97 2.44
C SER A 202 30.61 -34.77 3.23
N THR A 203 30.99 -33.68 2.55
CA THR A 203 31.46 -32.44 3.19
C THR A 203 30.32 -31.45 3.47
N PHE A 204 29.10 -31.74 3.03
CA PHE A 204 27.96 -30.87 3.24
C PHE A 204 27.58 -30.79 4.72
N ASN A 205 27.43 -29.57 5.22
CA ASN A 205 26.87 -29.29 6.54
C ASN A 205 26.06 -28.00 6.48
N LEU A 206 24.74 -28.12 6.63
CA LEU A 206 23.80 -27.02 6.47
C LEU A 206 24.07 -25.88 7.46
N SER A 207 24.20 -26.17 8.75
CA SER A 207 24.41 -25.15 9.78
C SER A 207 25.72 -24.37 9.55
N ASN A 208 26.80 -25.07 9.21
CA ASN A 208 28.08 -24.42 8.91
C ASN A 208 28.01 -23.56 7.63
N LEU A 209 27.31 -24.02 6.60
CA LEU A 209 27.11 -23.24 5.38
C LEU A 209 26.31 -21.95 5.66
N LEU A 210 25.19 -22.05 6.37
CA LEU A 210 24.37 -20.88 6.75
C LEU A 210 25.15 -19.88 7.61
N LEU A 211 26.00 -20.36 8.52
CA LEU A 211 26.87 -19.49 9.33
C LEU A 211 27.90 -18.75 8.48
N LYS A 212 28.51 -19.45 7.51
CA LYS A 212 29.47 -18.83 6.60
C LYS A 212 28.80 -17.83 5.65
N LEU A 213 27.59 -18.12 5.18
CA LEU A 213 26.79 -17.18 4.40
C LEU A 213 26.43 -15.93 5.21
N ARG A 214 26.07 -16.09 6.49
CA ARG A 214 25.77 -14.95 7.38
C ARG A 214 26.98 -14.00 7.54
N LYS A 215 28.23 -14.51 7.47
CA LYS A 215 29.43 -13.65 7.46
C LYS A 215 29.52 -12.69 6.28
N TYR A 216 28.79 -12.97 5.19
CA TYR A 216 28.68 -12.10 4.02
C TYR A 216 27.29 -11.49 3.92
N ASP A 217 26.62 -11.29 5.06
CA ASP A 217 25.31 -10.68 5.18
C ASP A 217 24.18 -11.39 4.38
N ASN A 218 24.30 -12.72 4.23
CA ASN A 218 23.25 -13.53 3.58
C ASN A 218 22.36 -14.23 4.59
N GLY A 219 21.29 -13.56 5.02
CA GLY A 219 20.13 -14.17 5.67
C GLY A 219 19.21 -14.89 4.67
N ILE A 220 19.69 -15.98 4.07
CA ILE A 220 18.92 -16.81 3.12
C ILE A 220 18.16 -17.88 3.92
N VAL A 221 16.99 -18.30 3.44
CA VAL A 221 16.02 -19.23 4.07
C VAL A 221 15.38 -18.77 5.37
N PHE A 222 16.07 -18.10 6.27
CA PHE A 222 15.45 -17.44 7.43
C PHE A 222 16.23 -16.16 7.75
N SER A 223 15.55 -15.20 8.37
CA SER A 223 16.16 -13.95 8.83
C SER A 223 16.64 -14.08 10.27
N VAL A 224 17.78 -13.47 10.57
CA VAL A 224 18.22 -13.17 11.93
C VAL A 224 18.75 -11.75 11.90
N ALA A 225 18.15 -10.88 12.70
CA ALA A 225 18.56 -9.48 12.83
C ALA A 225 18.49 -9.05 14.29
N THR A 226 19.28 -8.05 14.64
CA THR A 226 19.06 -7.31 15.89
C THR A 226 18.01 -6.24 15.63
N ALA A 227 16.92 -6.24 16.40
CA ALA A 227 15.83 -5.27 16.26
C ALA A 227 15.49 -4.67 17.63
N THR A 228 14.79 -3.54 17.64
CA THR A 228 14.25 -2.97 18.87
C THR A 228 13.16 -3.88 19.42
N ASP A 229 13.23 -4.24 20.71
CA ASP A 229 12.24 -5.10 21.35
C ASP A 229 10.87 -4.41 21.30
N GLN A 230 9.92 -5.03 20.62
CA GLN A 230 8.59 -4.45 20.43
C GLN A 230 7.86 -4.22 21.75
N LYS A 231 8.08 -5.01 22.81
CA LYS A 231 7.44 -4.80 24.12
C LYS A 231 8.18 -3.81 25.02
N ASN A 232 9.47 -3.59 24.75
CA ASN A 232 10.31 -2.65 25.48
C ASN A 232 11.26 -1.94 24.51
N ALA A 233 10.79 -0.85 23.93
CA ALA A 233 11.50 -0.16 22.87
C ALA A 233 12.80 0.53 23.30
N SER A 234 13.16 0.48 24.59
CA SER A 234 14.43 0.98 25.10
C SER A 234 15.59 -0.01 24.99
N VAL A 235 15.35 -1.24 24.52
CA VAL A 235 16.38 -2.28 24.36
C VAL A 235 16.28 -2.96 23.00
N TYR A 236 17.36 -3.62 22.60
CA TYR A 236 17.39 -4.50 21.43
C TYR A 236 17.16 -5.96 21.83
N ASP A 237 16.50 -6.73 20.97
CA ASP A 237 16.39 -8.19 21.03
C ASP A 237 16.79 -8.83 19.69
N ILE A 238 16.67 -10.15 19.62
CA ILE A 238 16.97 -10.94 18.42
C ILE A 238 15.66 -11.25 17.71
N ASP A 239 15.49 -10.76 16.48
CA ASP A 239 14.36 -11.14 15.63
C ASP A 239 14.74 -12.33 14.74
N LEU A 240 13.91 -13.38 14.77
CA LEU A 240 14.06 -14.61 13.99
C LEU A 240 12.76 -14.88 13.24
N GLY A 241 12.82 -14.91 11.90
CA GLY A 241 11.63 -15.08 11.08
C GLY A 241 11.91 -15.60 9.67
N GLN A 242 10.95 -15.37 8.77
CA GLN A 242 11.09 -15.82 7.38
C GLN A 242 12.20 -15.08 6.62
N GLY A 243 12.95 -15.83 5.80
CA GLY A 243 14.02 -15.27 4.97
C GLY A 243 13.49 -14.78 3.63
N SER A 244 14.29 -14.04 2.86
CA SER A 244 13.84 -13.52 1.55
C SER A 244 13.74 -14.60 0.47
N LEU A 245 12.86 -14.40 -0.51
CA LEU A 245 12.75 -15.20 -1.74
C LEU A 245 13.50 -14.56 -2.92
N GLY A 246 13.84 -15.35 -3.93
CA GLY A 246 14.47 -14.89 -5.16
C GLY A 246 13.58 -14.01 -6.04
N LEU A 247 12.27 -14.25 -6.03
CA LEU A 247 11.26 -13.44 -6.73
C LEU A 247 10.56 -12.42 -5.81
N GLN A 248 11.22 -12.02 -4.71
CA GLN A 248 10.71 -11.11 -3.66
C GLN A 248 9.57 -11.74 -2.85
N GLU A 249 8.39 -11.93 -3.45
CA GLU A 249 7.18 -12.37 -2.75
C GLU A 249 6.63 -13.72 -3.26
N ARG A 250 5.87 -14.40 -2.40
CA ARG A 250 5.35 -15.75 -2.67
C ARG A 250 4.34 -15.78 -3.83
N GLU A 251 3.66 -14.67 -4.10
CA GLU A 251 2.65 -14.48 -5.13
C GLU A 251 3.21 -14.80 -6.53
N TYR A 252 4.48 -14.50 -6.77
CA TYR A 252 5.16 -14.83 -8.03
C TYR A 252 5.32 -16.33 -8.29
N TYR A 253 5.29 -17.16 -7.24
CA TYR A 253 5.42 -18.62 -7.38
C TYR A 253 4.08 -19.31 -7.60
N ASN A 254 2.97 -18.60 -7.37
CA ASN A 254 1.59 -19.08 -7.49
C ASN A 254 0.96 -18.74 -8.86
N ILE A 255 1.64 -17.94 -9.69
CA ILE A 255 1.21 -17.56 -11.03
C ILE A 255 2.09 -18.26 -12.08
N GLU A 256 1.48 -19.01 -13.01
CA GLU A 256 2.21 -19.54 -14.16
C GLU A 256 2.47 -18.43 -15.17
N MET A 257 3.57 -17.70 -14.96
CA MET A 257 3.96 -16.54 -15.77
C MET A 257 5.38 -16.68 -16.34
N ASP A 258 5.63 -15.92 -17.41
CA ASP A 258 6.94 -15.72 -18.05
C ASP A 258 8.05 -15.38 -17.04
N VAL A 259 7.70 -14.71 -15.93
CA VAL A 259 8.64 -14.36 -14.85
C VAL A 259 9.33 -15.57 -14.22
N THR A 260 8.59 -16.65 -13.91
CA THR A 260 9.22 -17.84 -13.31
C THR A 260 10.12 -18.57 -14.31
N ALA A 261 9.77 -18.52 -15.61
CA ALA A 261 10.60 -19.04 -16.67
C ALA A 261 11.88 -18.22 -16.84
N ALA A 262 11.78 -16.88 -16.84
CA ALA A 262 12.92 -15.98 -16.86
C ALA A 262 13.84 -16.16 -15.65
N TYR A 263 13.27 -16.44 -14.47
CA TYR A 263 14.06 -16.71 -13.27
C TYR A 263 14.90 -17.99 -13.38
N ARG A 264 14.31 -19.07 -13.90
CA ARG A 264 15.07 -20.30 -14.21
C ARG A 264 16.09 -20.07 -15.31
N GLN A 265 15.75 -19.29 -16.33
CA GLN A 265 16.67 -18.92 -17.40
C GLN A 265 17.88 -18.15 -16.86
N PHE A 266 17.66 -17.22 -15.94
CA PHE A 266 18.73 -16.50 -15.26
C PHE A 266 19.70 -17.43 -14.52
N MET A 267 19.18 -18.41 -13.76
CA MET A 267 20.01 -19.43 -13.13
C MET A 267 20.85 -20.22 -14.14
N ASN A 268 20.21 -20.68 -15.22
CA ASN A 268 20.85 -21.46 -16.27
C ASN A 268 21.97 -20.67 -16.94
N ASP A 269 21.69 -19.42 -17.35
CA ASP A 269 22.63 -18.58 -18.07
C ASP A 269 23.82 -18.22 -17.20
N LEU A 270 23.58 -17.81 -15.95
CA LEU A 270 24.66 -17.47 -15.02
C LEU A 270 25.56 -18.69 -14.75
N ALA A 271 24.99 -19.87 -14.48
CA ALA A 271 25.78 -21.08 -14.26
C ALA A 271 26.58 -21.47 -15.52
N SER A 272 25.97 -21.35 -16.70
CA SER A 272 26.63 -21.68 -17.98
C SER A 272 27.80 -20.75 -18.32
N GLN A 273 27.82 -19.53 -17.79
CA GLN A 273 28.99 -18.62 -17.93
C GLN A 273 30.18 -19.01 -17.03
N LEU A 274 29.99 -19.95 -16.10
CA LEU A 274 30.97 -20.28 -15.06
C LEU A 274 31.55 -21.69 -15.20
N THR A 275 31.00 -22.52 -16.08
CA THR A 275 31.48 -23.88 -16.32
C THR A 275 31.34 -24.29 -17.78
N ASN A 276 32.21 -25.20 -18.24
CA ASN A 276 32.08 -25.85 -19.54
C ASN A 276 31.15 -27.09 -19.47
N GLU A 277 30.85 -27.58 -18.26
CA GLU A 277 29.98 -28.75 -18.05
C GLU A 277 28.53 -28.32 -17.86
N THR A 278 27.77 -28.21 -18.95
CA THR A 278 26.42 -27.63 -18.94
C THR A 278 25.29 -28.67 -18.88
N SER A 279 25.61 -29.96 -19.02
CA SER A 279 24.59 -31.01 -19.21
C SER A 279 23.63 -31.19 -18.03
N SER A 280 24.14 -30.97 -16.81
CA SER A 280 23.36 -31.12 -15.56
C SER A 280 22.65 -29.84 -15.09
N ILE A 281 22.99 -28.68 -15.67
CA ILE A 281 22.50 -27.37 -15.23
C ILE A 281 20.96 -27.30 -15.27
N PRO A 282 20.26 -27.68 -16.36
CA PRO A 282 18.81 -27.53 -16.41
C PRO A 282 18.06 -28.34 -15.34
N ALA A 283 18.56 -29.53 -15.01
CA ALA A 283 17.97 -30.39 -13.99
C ALA A 283 18.19 -29.81 -12.57
N ASP A 284 19.40 -29.33 -12.28
CA ASP A 284 19.71 -28.67 -11.02
C ASP A 284 18.92 -27.37 -10.86
N VAL A 285 18.80 -26.55 -11.90
CA VAL A 285 17.99 -25.31 -11.89
C VAL A 285 16.52 -25.60 -11.60
N LEU A 286 15.95 -26.63 -12.24
CA LEU A 286 14.57 -27.03 -11.95
C LEU A 286 14.42 -27.45 -10.49
N ALA A 287 15.38 -28.21 -9.94
CA ALA A 287 15.35 -28.64 -8.54
C ALA A 287 15.47 -27.45 -7.56
N ILE A 288 16.32 -26.47 -7.85
CA ILE A 288 16.46 -25.22 -7.08
C ILE A 288 15.12 -24.46 -7.08
N TYR A 289 14.52 -24.26 -8.25
CA TYR A 289 13.24 -23.55 -8.37
C TYR A 289 12.12 -24.27 -7.62
N LEU A 290 12.04 -25.60 -7.72
CA LEU A 290 11.03 -26.39 -7.01
C LEU A 290 11.22 -26.35 -5.49
N LEU A 291 12.46 -26.33 -5.01
CA LEU A 291 12.75 -26.13 -3.58
C LEU A 291 12.24 -24.75 -3.12
N GLU A 292 12.61 -23.67 -3.81
CA GLU A 292 12.19 -22.33 -3.41
C GLU A 292 10.66 -22.14 -3.52
N LYS A 293 10.03 -22.72 -4.55
CA LYS A 293 8.56 -22.77 -4.67
C LYS A 293 7.90 -23.51 -3.50
N ASN A 294 8.51 -24.58 -2.99
CA ASN A 294 8.00 -25.30 -1.83
C ASN A 294 8.14 -24.47 -0.55
N ILE A 295 9.28 -23.78 -0.38
CA ILE A 295 9.52 -22.86 0.74
C ILE A 295 8.49 -21.72 0.74
N SER A 296 8.20 -21.13 -0.44
CA SER A 296 7.30 -19.98 -0.55
C SER A 296 5.84 -20.28 -0.17
N GLN A 297 5.41 -21.55 -0.19
CA GLN A 297 4.06 -21.93 0.25
C GLN A 297 3.83 -21.70 1.76
N TYR A 298 4.90 -21.61 2.54
CA TYR A 298 4.84 -21.39 3.99
C TYR A 298 5.18 -19.97 4.40
N HIS A 299 5.51 -19.08 3.44
CA HIS A 299 5.72 -17.67 3.72
C HIS A 299 4.39 -17.01 4.08
N TRP A 300 4.42 -16.12 5.06
CA TRP A 300 3.36 -15.16 5.25
C TRP A 300 3.35 -14.14 4.11
N THR A 301 2.15 -13.79 3.68
CA THR A 301 1.88 -12.63 2.83
C THR A 301 2.31 -11.35 3.53
N LEU A 302 2.50 -10.27 2.76
CA LEU A 302 2.80 -8.94 3.32
C LEU A 302 1.74 -8.50 4.35
N TYR A 303 0.47 -8.82 4.11
CA TYR A 303 -0.61 -8.49 5.06
C TYR A 303 -0.49 -9.29 6.37
N GLU A 304 -0.26 -10.60 6.30
CA GLU A 304 -0.04 -11.44 7.50
C GLU A 304 1.17 -10.95 8.30
N GLN A 305 2.22 -10.48 7.62
CA GLN A 305 3.39 -9.87 8.27
C GLN A 305 3.06 -8.57 9.01
N LEU A 306 2.10 -7.77 8.57
CA LEU A 306 1.62 -6.60 9.33
C LEU A 306 0.81 -7.01 10.57
N LEU A 307 0.24 -8.22 10.58
CA LEU A 307 -0.54 -8.79 11.68
C LEU A 307 0.26 -9.68 12.66
N ARG A 308 1.60 -9.73 12.55
CA ARG A 308 2.59 -10.64 13.23
C ARG A 308 2.30 -11.03 14.70
N VAL A 309 1.62 -10.14 15.38
CA VAL A 309 1.29 -10.03 16.80
C VAL A 309 0.81 -11.29 17.51
N ASN A 310 -0.20 -11.95 16.95
CA ASN A 310 -0.88 -13.04 17.67
C ASN A 310 -0.04 -14.32 17.67
N GLU A 311 1.01 -14.37 16.85
CA GLU A 311 1.80 -15.57 16.59
C GLU A 311 3.29 -15.40 16.91
N THR A 312 3.80 -14.19 17.20
CA THR A 312 5.18 -13.99 17.64
C THR A 312 5.41 -14.58 19.03
N ILE A 313 6.35 -15.51 19.14
CA ILE A 313 6.80 -16.10 20.41
C ILE A 313 8.00 -15.31 20.91
N GLN A 314 7.87 -14.64 22.05
CA GLN A 314 9.00 -14.06 22.76
C GLN A 314 9.52 -15.05 23.81
N THR A 315 10.79 -15.42 23.71
CA THR A 315 11.46 -16.39 24.59
C THR A 315 12.89 -15.94 24.85
N THR A 316 13.64 -16.68 25.66
CA THR A 316 15.09 -16.47 25.79
C THR A 316 15.89 -17.44 24.92
N VAL A 317 17.14 -17.10 24.60
CA VAL A 317 18.08 -17.97 23.88
C VAL A 317 18.18 -19.35 24.55
N GLY A 318 18.28 -19.40 25.88
CA GLY A 318 18.38 -20.65 26.64
C GLY A 318 17.13 -21.54 26.59
N ASN A 319 15.96 -20.96 26.32
CA ASN A 319 14.69 -21.68 26.25
C ASN A 319 14.15 -21.87 24.82
N LEU A 320 14.82 -21.31 23.80
CA LEU A 320 14.35 -21.28 22.42
C LEU A 320 13.95 -22.67 21.86
N SER A 321 14.75 -23.70 22.12
CA SER A 321 14.50 -25.08 21.66
C SER A 321 13.31 -25.79 22.36
N ASN A 322 12.83 -25.22 23.47
CA ASN A 322 11.60 -25.66 24.13
C ASN A 322 10.37 -24.92 23.62
N SER A 323 10.55 -23.68 23.12
CA SER A 323 9.46 -22.81 22.70
C SER A 323 8.82 -23.22 21.37
N PHE A 324 9.60 -23.79 20.44
CA PHE A 324 9.06 -24.47 19.26
C PHE A 324 9.98 -25.63 18.84
N LYS A 325 9.39 -26.69 18.25
CA LYS A 325 10.13 -27.89 17.83
C LYS A 325 10.48 -27.81 16.35
N SER A 326 11.78 -27.81 16.06
CA SER A 326 12.37 -27.78 14.72
C SER A 326 13.48 -28.82 14.63
N ASN A 327 13.74 -29.34 13.42
CA ASN A 327 14.87 -30.25 13.17
C ASN A 327 16.20 -29.51 13.00
N PHE A 328 16.15 -28.17 12.97
CA PHE A 328 17.33 -27.30 12.94
C PHE A 328 17.59 -26.67 14.32
N ASP A 329 18.84 -26.74 14.78
CA ASP A 329 19.29 -26.16 16.06
C ASP A 329 19.48 -24.64 15.94
N PHE A 330 18.37 -23.90 16.02
CA PHE A 330 18.36 -22.44 16.00
C PHE A 330 19.14 -21.85 17.18
N THR A 331 19.09 -22.46 18.38
CA THR A 331 19.82 -21.96 19.56
C THR A 331 21.33 -21.94 19.30
N ASN A 332 21.90 -23.04 18.81
CA ASN A 332 23.32 -23.07 18.48
C ASN A 332 23.64 -22.17 17.28
N TYR A 333 22.79 -22.12 16.26
CA TYR A 333 22.98 -21.20 15.13
C TYR A 333 23.09 -19.74 15.60
N LEU A 334 22.14 -19.26 16.42
CA LEU A 334 22.18 -17.89 16.95
C LEU A 334 23.46 -17.62 17.75
N ARG A 335 23.84 -18.52 18.66
CA ARG A 335 25.07 -18.38 19.44
C ARG A 335 26.31 -18.26 18.54
N GLN A 336 26.39 -19.04 17.48
CA GLN A 336 27.52 -19.00 16.54
C GLN A 336 27.48 -17.76 15.63
N SER A 337 26.29 -17.31 15.23
CA SER A 337 26.11 -16.12 14.40
C SER A 337 26.58 -14.86 15.13
N TYR A 338 26.18 -14.64 16.38
CA TYR A 338 26.56 -13.45 17.14
C TYR A 338 28.07 -13.38 17.45
N LEU A 339 28.79 -14.52 17.45
CA LEU A 339 30.25 -14.52 17.55
C LEU A 339 30.93 -13.86 16.33
N ILE A 340 30.25 -13.76 15.18
CA ILE A 340 30.76 -13.03 14.00
C ILE A 340 31.00 -11.55 14.35
N GLY A 341 30.10 -10.95 15.14
CA GLY A 341 30.21 -9.60 15.68
C GLY A 341 31.03 -9.48 16.96
N ASN A 342 31.68 -10.56 17.42
CA ASN A 342 32.33 -10.68 18.73
C ASN A 342 31.35 -10.51 19.93
N VAL A 343 30.10 -10.92 19.76
CA VAL A 343 29.08 -10.88 20.81
C VAL A 343 28.82 -12.30 21.32
N THR A 344 29.00 -12.49 22.63
CA THR A 344 28.56 -13.72 23.30
C THR A 344 27.11 -13.55 23.73
N LEU A 345 26.24 -14.43 23.26
CA LEU A 345 24.86 -14.51 23.73
C LEU A 345 24.78 -15.12 25.13
N LEU A 346 23.94 -14.51 25.97
CA LEU A 346 23.54 -15.00 27.28
C LEU A 346 22.26 -15.82 27.14
N ASP A 347 22.07 -16.79 28.04
CA ASP A 347 20.84 -17.60 28.06
C ASP A 347 19.58 -16.77 28.36
N THR A 348 19.76 -15.56 28.90
CA THR A 348 18.72 -14.59 29.22
C THR A 348 18.45 -13.60 28.10
N ASP A 349 19.26 -13.57 27.03
CA ASP A 349 18.97 -12.70 25.89
C ASP A 349 17.63 -13.08 25.26
N ILE A 350 16.87 -12.07 24.86
CA ILE A 350 15.52 -12.23 24.31
C ILE A 350 15.59 -12.54 22.82
N VAL A 351 14.74 -13.48 22.40
CA VAL A 351 14.51 -13.84 21.01
C VAL A 351 13.01 -13.69 20.75
N SER A 352 12.69 -12.84 19.78
CA SER A 352 11.36 -12.71 19.19
C SER A 352 11.31 -13.59 17.95
N VAL A 353 10.51 -14.67 18.02
CA VAL A 353 10.36 -15.64 16.93
C VAL A 353 9.05 -15.37 16.22
N SER A 354 9.18 -14.84 15.00
CA SER A 354 8.09 -14.66 14.05
C SER A 354 7.88 -15.94 13.22
N GLU A 355 6.78 -16.01 12.47
CA GLU A 355 6.45 -17.10 11.53
C GLU A 355 6.85 -18.52 11.97
N VAL A 356 6.46 -18.94 13.19
CA VAL A 356 6.90 -20.24 13.76
C VAL A 356 6.56 -21.41 12.83
N ALA A 357 5.37 -21.39 12.22
CA ALA A 357 4.96 -22.41 11.25
C ALA A 357 5.90 -22.47 10.04
N TYR A 358 6.38 -21.33 9.55
CA TYR A 358 7.37 -21.27 8.49
C TYR A 358 8.68 -21.95 8.92
N LEU A 359 9.24 -21.56 10.07
CA LEU A 359 10.53 -22.08 10.55
C LEU A 359 10.51 -23.60 10.77
N VAL A 360 9.40 -24.12 11.31
CA VAL A 360 9.20 -25.57 11.50
C VAL A 360 9.15 -26.29 10.15
N ASN A 361 8.32 -25.83 9.21
CA ASN A 361 8.20 -26.46 7.89
C ASN A 361 9.48 -26.33 7.07
N LEU A 362 10.15 -25.18 7.13
CA LEU A 362 11.44 -24.97 6.50
C LEU A 362 12.47 -26.00 6.98
N SER A 363 12.55 -26.27 8.28
CA SER A 363 13.48 -27.25 8.82
C SER A 363 13.25 -28.65 8.25
N LEU A 364 11.97 -29.05 8.08
CA LEU A 364 11.57 -30.32 7.50
C LEU A 364 11.88 -30.38 6.00
N ILE A 365 11.56 -29.31 5.26
CA ILE A 365 11.84 -29.20 3.82
C ILE A 365 13.33 -29.34 3.56
N LEU A 366 14.17 -28.61 4.30
CA LEU A 366 15.62 -28.64 4.11
C LEU A 366 16.23 -29.99 4.48
N GLU A 367 15.71 -30.68 5.51
CA GLU A 367 16.18 -32.02 5.89
C GLU A 367 15.81 -33.09 4.86
N GLN A 368 14.59 -33.03 4.30
CA GLN A 368 14.11 -34.02 3.33
C GLN A 368 14.67 -33.78 1.91
N THR A 369 15.17 -32.57 1.64
CA THR A 369 15.71 -32.20 0.33
C THR A 369 17.15 -32.72 0.18
N PRO A 370 17.52 -33.32 -0.96
CA PRO A 370 18.89 -33.76 -1.18
C PRO A 370 19.91 -32.64 -0.98
N ALA A 371 21.00 -32.93 -0.25
CA ALA A 371 22.06 -31.97 0.07
C ALA A 371 22.59 -31.19 -1.15
N ARG A 372 22.67 -31.84 -2.32
CA ARG A 372 23.04 -31.20 -3.59
C ARG A 372 22.12 -30.01 -3.92
N VAL A 373 20.81 -30.19 -3.79
CA VAL A 373 19.81 -29.18 -4.14
C VAL A 373 19.87 -28.03 -3.13
N VAL A 374 19.99 -28.34 -1.83
CA VAL A 374 20.12 -27.31 -0.78
C VAL A 374 21.40 -26.49 -0.96
N GLN A 375 22.55 -27.14 -1.18
CA GLN A 375 23.81 -26.47 -1.49
C GLN A 375 23.67 -25.57 -2.73
N ASN A 376 23.12 -26.10 -3.82
CA ASN A 376 22.93 -25.36 -5.06
C ASN A 376 22.06 -24.12 -4.87
N TYR A 377 20.95 -24.23 -4.13
CA TYR A 377 20.04 -23.12 -3.86
C TYR A 377 20.71 -22.01 -3.02
N LEU A 378 21.41 -22.38 -1.94
CA LEU A 378 22.06 -21.41 -1.07
C LEU A 378 23.20 -20.67 -1.79
N ILE A 379 24.01 -21.37 -2.59
CA ILE A 379 25.07 -20.73 -3.40
C ILE A 379 24.48 -19.92 -4.55
N TRP A 380 23.38 -20.39 -5.17
CA TRP A 380 22.65 -19.60 -6.17
C TRP A 380 22.20 -18.26 -5.60
N ARG A 381 21.55 -18.24 -4.44
CA ARG A 381 21.09 -17.00 -3.78
C ARG A 381 22.28 -16.10 -3.39
N PHE A 382 23.39 -16.69 -2.97
CA PHE A 382 24.63 -15.94 -2.74
C PHE A 382 25.15 -15.26 -4.01
N MET A 383 25.17 -15.96 -5.14
CA MET A 383 25.62 -15.46 -6.44
C MET A 383 24.65 -14.43 -7.05
N MET A 384 23.35 -14.68 -6.94
CA MET A 384 22.29 -13.77 -7.41
C MET A 384 22.45 -12.37 -6.79
N ASN A 385 22.77 -12.30 -5.51
CA ASN A 385 22.95 -11.03 -4.78
C ASN A 385 24.25 -10.27 -5.15
N ARG A 386 25.18 -10.88 -5.91
CA ARG A 386 26.46 -10.25 -6.33
C ARG A 386 26.61 -10.12 -7.84
N ALA A 387 25.64 -10.62 -8.60
CA ALA A 387 25.71 -10.63 -10.06
C ALA A 387 25.98 -9.22 -10.63
N SER A 388 25.38 -8.17 -10.06
CA SER A 388 25.54 -6.75 -10.47
C SER A 388 26.93 -6.16 -10.21
N SER A 389 27.74 -6.82 -9.37
CA SER A 389 29.09 -6.37 -9.00
C SER A 389 30.20 -7.10 -9.76
N MET A 390 29.85 -7.99 -10.69
CA MET A 390 30.76 -8.86 -11.44
C MET A 390 31.02 -8.34 -12.87
N PRO A 391 31.89 -9.00 -13.66
CA PRO A 391 32.09 -8.72 -15.09
C PRO A 391 30.80 -8.68 -15.91
N LYS A 392 30.82 -7.95 -17.04
CA LYS A 392 29.66 -7.73 -17.91
C LYS A 392 28.98 -9.03 -18.34
N ARG A 393 29.74 -10.11 -18.55
CA ARG A 393 29.18 -11.43 -18.92
C ARG A 393 28.23 -12.00 -17.86
N ILE A 394 28.46 -11.70 -16.57
CA ILE A 394 27.57 -12.12 -15.48
C ILE A 394 26.44 -11.12 -15.31
N ARG A 395 26.73 -9.81 -15.30
CA ARG A 395 25.69 -8.76 -15.20
C ARG A 395 24.63 -8.89 -16.29
N SER A 396 25.04 -9.20 -17.51
CA SER A 396 24.14 -9.39 -18.66
C SER A 396 23.09 -10.48 -18.43
N THR A 397 23.38 -11.51 -17.63
CA THR A 397 22.39 -12.56 -17.29
C THR A 397 21.31 -12.03 -16.34
N ARG A 398 21.69 -11.15 -15.41
CA ARG A 398 20.74 -10.45 -14.53
C ARG A 398 19.93 -9.43 -15.31
N GLU A 399 20.55 -8.68 -16.22
CA GLU A 399 19.85 -7.74 -17.10
C GLU A 399 18.77 -8.43 -17.93
N GLN A 400 19.02 -9.64 -18.44
CA GLN A 400 18.01 -10.41 -19.17
C GLN A 400 16.80 -10.78 -18.31
N PHE A 401 17.03 -11.10 -17.04
CA PHE A 401 15.95 -11.30 -16.08
C PHE A 401 15.18 -10.02 -15.81
N ASP A 402 15.88 -8.92 -15.54
CA ASP A 402 15.28 -7.63 -15.21
C ASP A 402 14.43 -7.08 -16.39
N ARG A 403 14.77 -7.41 -17.65
CA ARG A 403 13.92 -7.11 -18.83
C ARG A 403 12.53 -7.73 -18.74
N VAL A 404 12.42 -8.93 -18.19
CA VAL A 404 11.13 -9.62 -18.00
C VAL A 404 10.47 -9.17 -16.71
N PHE A 405 11.25 -9.03 -15.63
CA PHE A 405 10.75 -8.74 -14.30
C PHE A 405 10.25 -7.30 -14.15
N TYR A 406 10.96 -6.33 -14.72
CA TYR A 406 10.64 -4.90 -14.65
C TYR A 406 10.25 -4.27 -16.00
N GLY A 407 10.37 -5.00 -17.11
CA GLY A 407 10.03 -4.48 -18.44
C GLY A 407 11.03 -3.46 -18.99
N ILE A 408 12.28 -3.45 -18.51
CA ILE A 408 13.33 -2.54 -18.97
C ILE A 408 13.97 -3.02 -20.28
N SER A 409 14.59 -2.10 -21.02
CA SER A 409 15.31 -2.39 -22.28
C SER A 409 16.82 -2.10 -22.24
N SER A 410 17.35 -1.48 -21.19
CA SER A 410 18.79 -1.30 -20.97
C SER A 410 19.18 -1.43 -19.49
N GLU A 411 20.47 -1.67 -19.23
CA GLU A 411 21.03 -1.54 -17.88
C GLU A 411 21.10 -0.05 -17.51
N PRO A 412 20.85 0.33 -16.24
CA PRO A 412 21.14 1.67 -15.76
C PRO A 412 22.59 2.06 -16.00
N ALA A 413 22.83 3.36 -16.24
CA ALA A 413 24.18 3.87 -16.44
C ALA A 413 25.08 3.48 -15.26
N ARG A 414 26.29 2.95 -15.55
CA ARG A 414 27.21 2.45 -14.52
C ARG A 414 27.50 3.49 -13.44
N ALA A 415 27.68 4.75 -13.82
CA ALA A 415 27.88 5.86 -12.89
C ALA A 415 26.70 6.00 -11.89
N THR A 416 25.46 5.91 -12.36
CA THR A 416 24.25 5.93 -11.54
C THR A 416 24.20 4.73 -10.60
N THR A 417 24.37 3.51 -11.12
CA THR A 417 24.42 2.29 -10.31
C THR A 417 25.47 2.38 -9.18
N CYS A 418 26.66 2.93 -9.50
CA CYS A 418 27.74 3.10 -8.54
C CYS A 418 27.48 4.21 -7.52
N ALA A 419 26.86 5.32 -7.94
CA ALA A 419 26.47 6.39 -7.04
C ALA A 419 25.43 5.90 -6.01
N ASN A 420 24.44 5.15 -6.48
CA ASN A 420 23.38 4.61 -5.63
C ASN A 420 23.94 3.58 -4.66
N TYR A 421 24.79 2.65 -5.13
CA TYR A 421 25.48 1.70 -4.26
C TYR A 421 26.30 2.39 -3.15
N VAL A 422 26.99 3.48 -3.45
CA VAL A 422 27.76 4.25 -2.45
C VAL A 422 26.82 4.98 -1.50
N ASN A 423 25.70 5.53 -1.98
CA ASN A 423 24.72 6.20 -1.16
C ASN A 423 24.01 5.23 -0.20
N ASP A 424 23.67 4.03 -0.66
CA ASP A 424 22.99 3.00 0.13
C ASP A 424 23.86 2.48 1.29
N ASN A 425 25.18 2.45 1.10
CA ASN A 425 26.11 1.87 2.08
C ASN A 425 26.94 2.92 2.84
N MET A 426 27.07 4.13 2.31
CA MET A 426 27.85 5.23 2.89
C MET A 426 27.08 6.55 2.85
N GLY A 427 25.76 6.49 2.98
CA GLY A 427 24.85 7.61 2.78
C GLY A 427 25.16 8.82 3.66
N PHE A 428 25.60 8.66 4.92
CA PHE A 428 25.98 9.80 5.76
C PHE A 428 27.24 10.53 5.26
N ALA A 429 28.19 9.80 4.67
CA ALA A 429 29.38 10.40 4.05
C ALA A 429 29.01 11.17 2.77
N VAL A 430 28.13 10.62 1.94
CA VAL A 430 27.58 11.29 0.74
C VAL A 430 26.74 12.50 1.14
N SER A 431 25.88 12.35 2.15
CA SER A 431 25.03 13.39 2.69
C SER A 431 25.82 14.59 3.17
N ARG A 432 26.98 14.40 3.80
CA ARG A 432 27.85 15.53 4.18
C ARG A 432 28.17 16.43 2.98
N LEU A 433 28.53 15.83 1.85
CA LEU A 433 28.82 16.58 0.62
C LEU A 433 27.56 17.25 0.07
N TYR A 434 26.44 16.53 0.04
CA TYR A 434 25.17 17.01 -0.48
C TYR A 434 24.62 18.19 0.33
N ILE A 435 24.55 18.07 1.66
CA ILE A 435 24.02 19.10 2.55
C ILE A 435 24.81 20.41 2.41
N ARG A 436 26.14 20.34 2.43
CA ARG A 436 27.01 21.53 2.34
C ARG A 436 26.93 22.23 0.97
N LYS A 437 26.51 21.53 -0.08
CA LYS A 437 26.42 22.08 -1.44
C LYS A 437 25.01 22.53 -1.82
N TYR A 438 23.99 21.74 -1.47
CA TYR A 438 22.65 21.88 -2.04
C TYR A 438 21.55 22.25 -1.03
N PHE A 439 21.76 22.02 0.27
CA PHE A 439 20.71 22.23 1.27
C PHE A 439 20.78 23.60 1.95
N ASN A 440 19.62 24.14 2.33
CA ASN A 440 19.47 25.46 2.95
C ASN A 440 18.75 25.37 4.30
N ASP A 441 19.35 25.91 5.36
CA ASP A 441 18.78 25.89 6.73
C ASP A 441 17.37 26.50 6.83
N ASN A 442 17.03 27.46 5.96
CA ASN A 442 15.68 28.04 5.94
C ASN A 442 14.61 27.00 5.53
N ALA A 443 14.95 26.04 4.67
CA ALA A 443 14.06 24.94 4.32
C ALA A 443 13.74 24.06 5.54
N ARG A 444 14.74 23.78 6.37
CA ARG A 444 14.58 23.04 7.64
C ARG A 444 13.63 23.76 8.60
N ASN A 445 13.77 25.09 8.73
CA ASN A 445 12.92 25.88 9.65
C ASN A 445 11.47 25.97 9.18
N GLN A 446 11.23 26.18 7.87
CA GLN A 446 9.87 26.19 7.34
C GLN A 446 9.20 24.81 7.43
N SER A 447 9.97 23.74 7.23
CA SER A 447 9.47 22.36 7.40
C SER A 447 9.02 22.08 8.84
N LYS A 448 9.76 22.58 9.84
CA LYS A 448 9.34 22.51 11.27
C LYS A 448 8.00 23.18 11.50
N GLU A 449 7.75 24.33 10.86
CA GLU A 449 6.47 25.03 10.98
C GLU A 449 5.32 24.22 10.35
N LEU A 450 5.54 23.63 9.17
CA LEU A 450 4.57 22.74 8.52
C LEU A 450 4.23 21.54 9.42
N ILE A 451 5.25 20.84 9.93
CA ILE A 451 5.08 19.69 10.84
C ILE A 451 4.26 20.09 12.06
N LYS A 452 4.59 21.22 12.70
CA LYS A 452 3.83 21.74 13.84
C LYS A 452 2.36 22.00 13.49
N ASN A 453 2.09 22.64 12.35
CA ASN A 453 0.72 22.97 11.94
C ASN A 453 -0.09 21.71 11.61
N ILE A 454 0.51 20.74 10.93
CA ILE A 454 -0.15 19.49 10.53
C ILE A 454 -0.36 18.57 11.73
N ARG A 455 0.62 18.45 12.64
CA ARG A 455 0.45 17.77 13.93
C ARG A 455 -0.71 18.38 14.73
N SER A 456 -0.81 19.71 14.78
CA SER A 456 -1.94 20.39 15.42
C SER A 456 -3.29 20.07 14.76
N SER A 457 -3.31 19.95 13.44
CA SER A 457 -4.50 19.56 12.69
C SER A 457 -4.90 18.11 12.98
N MET A 458 -3.94 17.18 12.98
CA MET A 458 -4.16 15.78 13.35
C MET A 458 -4.72 15.64 14.77
N MET A 459 -4.14 16.32 15.76
CA MET A 459 -4.66 16.31 17.14
C MET A 459 -6.10 16.81 17.22
N THR A 460 -6.46 17.81 16.41
CA THR A 460 -7.84 18.30 16.33
C THR A 460 -8.77 17.24 15.74
N MET A 461 -8.33 16.55 14.68
CA MET A 461 -9.07 15.44 14.07
C MET A 461 -9.29 14.28 15.05
N LEU A 462 -8.25 13.90 15.82
CA LEU A 462 -8.33 12.88 16.87
C LEU A 462 -9.30 13.29 17.97
N GLN A 463 -9.26 14.55 18.41
CA GLN A 463 -10.19 15.06 19.42
C GLN A 463 -11.65 15.00 18.97
N GLN A 464 -11.89 15.22 17.67
CA GLN A 464 -13.23 15.21 17.05
C GLN A 464 -13.69 13.82 16.59
N ALA A 465 -12.83 12.79 16.68
CA ALA A 465 -13.13 11.43 16.21
C ALA A 465 -14.25 10.77 17.04
N SER A 466 -15.48 10.85 16.56
CA SER A 466 -16.69 10.35 17.23
C SER A 466 -16.68 8.83 17.50
N TRP A 467 -15.91 8.07 16.74
CA TRP A 467 -15.76 6.61 16.87
C TRP A 467 -14.79 6.19 17.99
N MET A 468 -14.04 7.13 18.58
CA MET A 468 -13.13 6.88 19.70
C MET A 468 -13.76 7.31 21.03
N ASP A 469 -13.58 6.50 22.07
CA ASP A 469 -13.87 6.91 23.44
C ASP A 469 -12.89 7.99 23.95
N ASN A 470 -13.27 8.74 24.99
CA ASN A 470 -12.48 9.87 25.49
C ASN A 470 -11.10 9.47 26.03
N GLU A 471 -10.95 8.26 26.58
CA GLU A 471 -9.67 7.79 27.12
C GLU A 471 -8.70 7.49 25.97
N SER A 472 -9.16 6.74 24.97
CA SER A 472 -8.39 6.40 23.77
C SER A 472 -8.02 7.67 22.97
N LYS A 473 -8.93 8.66 22.89
CA LYS A 473 -8.64 9.98 22.31
C LYS A 473 -7.49 10.67 23.01
N GLN A 474 -7.54 10.77 24.33
CA GLN A 474 -6.49 11.45 25.09
C GLN A 474 -5.13 10.77 24.90
N LYS A 475 -5.10 9.43 24.94
CA LYS A 475 -3.86 8.68 24.67
C LYS A 475 -3.34 8.89 23.25
N ALA A 476 -4.23 8.97 22.25
CA ALA A 476 -3.84 9.22 20.86
C ALA A 476 -3.28 10.64 20.69
N ILE A 477 -3.87 11.63 21.35
CA ILE A 477 -3.35 13.01 21.39
C ILE A 477 -1.98 13.03 22.07
N ASP A 478 -1.83 12.37 23.23
CA ASP A 478 -0.54 12.29 23.93
C ASP A 478 0.53 11.62 23.04
N LYS A 479 0.18 10.59 22.28
CA LYS A 479 1.07 9.95 21.31
C LYS A 479 1.46 10.92 20.20
N ALA A 480 0.49 11.60 19.58
CA ALA A 480 0.75 12.58 18.52
C ALA A 480 1.65 13.73 19.00
N GLN A 481 1.50 14.15 20.25
CA GLN A 481 2.34 15.17 20.88
C GLN A 481 3.78 14.69 21.13
N ALA A 482 3.94 13.41 21.46
CA ALA A 482 5.24 12.80 21.77
C ALA A 482 6.07 12.48 20.52
N ILE A 483 5.49 12.57 19.32
CA ILE A 483 6.19 12.29 18.06
C ILE A 483 7.46 13.14 17.93
N TYR A 484 8.61 12.49 17.79
CA TYR A 484 9.89 13.14 17.52
C TYR A 484 10.05 13.47 16.02
N GLU A 485 10.82 14.51 15.68
CA GLU A 485 10.96 14.99 14.30
C GLU A 485 12.43 15.12 13.87
N ASN A 486 12.86 14.22 12.99
CA ASN A 486 14.13 14.24 12.26
C ASN A 486 13.94 14.98 10.94
N ILE A 487 14.55 16.17 10.79
CA ILE A 487 14.31 17.05 9.63
C ILE A 487 15.63 17.43 8.95
N GLY A 488 15.74 17.11 7.66
CA GLY A 488 16.87 17.37 6.80
C GLY A 488 18.01 16.41 7.05
N TYR A 489 18.72 16.56 8.16
CA TYR A 489 19.91 15.78 8.50
C TYR A 489 20.21 15.85 10.00
N PRO A 490 20.97 14.88 10.55
CA PRO A 490 21.51 15.00 11.89
C PRO A 490 22.69 15.97 11.93
N ASP A 491 22.80 16.77 12.98
CA ASP A 491 23.70 17.94 13.02
C ASP A 491 25.18 17.58 12.80
N TYR A 492 25.63 16.37 13.19
CA TYR A 492 27.02 15.92 12.98
C TYR A 492 27.42 15.77 11.50
N VAL A 493 26.45 15.58 10.58
CA VAL A 493 26.73 15.44 9.14
C VAL A 493 27.21 16.76 8.54
N ALA A 494 26.63 17.89 8.96
CA ALA A 494 27.00 19.22 8.48
C ALA A 494 28.14 19.85 9.31
N SER A 495 28.30 19.43 10.57
CA SER A 495 29.29 19.95 11.52
C SER A 495 30.74 19.88 11.02
N ASP A 496 31.59 20.80 11.47
CA ASP A 496 33.04 20.69 11.25
C ASP A 496 33.71 19.67 12.19
N ASN A 497 33.04 19.26 13.28
CA ASN A 497 33.47 18.12 14.10
C ASN A 497 33.01 16.80 13.47
N ILE A 498 33.94 16.11 12.80
CA ILE A 498 33.67 14.89 12.02
C ILE A 498 33.79 13.59 12.81
N THR A 499 34.03 13.65 14.13
CA THR A 499 34.34 12.47 14.95
C THR A 499 33.27 11.38 14.85
N GLN A 500 32.00 11.75 14.91
CA GLN A 500 30.89 10.80 14.81
C GLN A 500 30.80 10.17 13.42
N LEU A 501 30.94 10.98 12.36
CA LEU A 501 30.94 10.50 10.98
C LEU A 501 32.10 9.52 10.72
N GLU A 502 33.30 9.82 11.23
CA GLU A 502 34.46 8.93 11.08
C GLU A 502 34.30 7.62 11.84
N LYS A 503 33.72 7.67 13.05
CA LYS A 503 33.45 6.48 13.85
C LYS A 503 32.57 5.49 13.08
N MET A 504 31.52 5.97 12.40
CA MET A 504 30.62 5.12 11.61
C MET A 504 31.32 4.36 10.49
N TYR A 505 32.39 4.92 9.93
CA TYR A 505 33.07 4.33 8.77
C TYR A 505 34.50 3.85 9.06
N THR A 506 34.84 3.63 10.33
CA THR A 506 36.22 3.30 10.74
C THR A 506 36.68 1.93 10.22
N GLU A 507 35.79 0.94 10.20
CA GLU A 507 36.11 -0.44 9.78
C GLU A 507 36.08 -0.64 8.25
N TYR A 508 35.53 0.32 7.51
CA TYR A 508 35.43 0.24 6.06
C TYR A 508 36.78 0.62 5.43
N VAL A 509 37.42 -0.36 4.80
CA VAL A 509 38.69 -0.19 4.10
C VAL A 509 38.54 -0.67 2.67
N PHE A 510 38.57 0.26 1.73
CA PHE A 510 38.42 -0.04 0.31
C PHE A 510 39.73 0.01 -0.46
N ASN A 511 39.83 -0.87 -1.45
CA ASN A 511 40.93 -0.93 -2.40
C ASN A 511 40.44 -0.81 -3.85
N ALA A 512 41.29 -1.12 -4.83
CA ALA A 512 40.96 -0.97 -6.25
C ALA A 512 39.97 -2.02 -6.79
N SER A 513 39.79 -3.14 -6.09
CA SER A 513 38.89 -4.24 -6.49
C SER A 513 37.48 -4.00 -5.97
N TYR A 514 36.53 -3.78 -6.88
CA TYR A 514 35.15 -3.48 -6.50
C TYR A 514 34.47 -4.68 -5.82
N ILE A 515 34.63 -5.88 -6.37
CA ILE A 515 33.99 -7.08 -5.79
C ILE A 515 34.54 -7.38 -4.39
N ASN A 516 35.83 -7.14 -4.15
CA ASN A 516 36.41 -7.25 -2.82
C ASN A 516 35.82 -6.20 -1.86
N ASN A 517 35.65 -4.96 -2.30
CA ASN A 517 35.03 -3.91 -1.50
C ASN A 517 33.57 -4.24 -1.15
N VAL A 518 32.81 -4.82 -2.08
CA VAL A 518 31.44 -5.29 -1.84
C VAL A 518 31.45 -6.39 -0.78
N LEU A 519 32.30 -7.40 -0.90
CA LEU A 519 32.38 -8.50 0.07
C LEU A 519 32.81 -8.03 1.47
N GLU A 520 33.78 -7.12 1.55
CA GLU A 520 34.24 -6.56 2.83
C GLU A 520 33.17 -5.71 3.49
N MET A 521 32.45 -4.91 2.71
CA MET A 521 31.31 -4.13 3.20
C MET A 521 30.22 -5.02 3.78
N GLN A 522 29.84 -6.10 3.08
CA GLN A 522 28.86 -7.07 3.58
C GLN A 522 29.35 -7.75 4.86
N ARG A 523 30.67 -8.03 4.96
CA ARG A 523 31.28 -8.58 6.17
C ARG A 523 31.18 -7.63 7.35
N VAL A 524 31.46 -6.34 7.16
CA VAL A 524 31.35 -5.32 8.20
C VAL A 524 29.89 -5.11 8.59
N ASN A 525 28.96 -5.02 7.64
CA ASN A 525 27.53 -4.87 7.92
C ASN A 525 27.00 -6.01 8.80
N ALA A 526 27.34 -7.27 8.47
CA ALA A 526 26.96 -8.42 9.28
C ALA A 526 27.54 -8.37 10.71
N GLN A 527 28.74 -7.79 10.89
CA GLN A 527 29.35 -7.63 12.22
C GLN A 527 28.65 -6.55 13.04
N GLU A 528 28.34 -5.41 12.43
CA GLU A 528 27.65 -4.30 13.08
C GLU A 528 26.24 -4.71 13.53
N ASP A 529 25.46 -5.38 12.68
CA ASP A 529 24.12 -5.89 13.04
C ASP A 529 24.14 -6.72 14.34
N PHE A 530 25.12 -7.61 14.50
CA PHE A 530 25.25 -8.39 15.74
C PHE A 530 25.77 -7.59 16.94
N ARG A 531 26.59 -6.56 16.73
CA ARG A 531 27.09 -5.68 17.80
C ARG A 531 26.00 -4.79 18.37
N THR A 532 25.05 -4.36 17.54
CA THR A 532 23.90 -3.52 17.93
C THR A 532 23.14 -4.08 19.13
N LEU A 533 23.12 -5.42 19.33
CA LEU A 533 22.41 -6.05 20.44
C LEU A 533 22.87 -5.56 21.82
N ARG A 534 24.11 -5.05 21.93
CA ARG A 534 24.69 -4.53 23.18
C ARG A 534 24.71 -3.00 23.25
N GLU A 535 24.21 -2.33 22.22
CA GLU A 535 24.06 -0.89 22.22
C GLU A 535 22.79 -0.45 22.97
N VAL A 536 22.69 0.86 23.20
CA VAL A 536 21.50 1.48 23.80
C VAL A 536 20.66 2.03 22.66
N VAL A 537 19.35 1.76 22.70
CA VAL A 537 18.43 2.35 21.72
C VAL A 537 18.40 3.87 21.91
N ASP A 538 18.76 4.60 20.86
CA ASP A 538 18.62 6.06 20.81
C ASP A 538 17.38 6.42 20.00
N HIS A 539 16.29 6.75 20.70
CA HIS A 539 15.02 7.18 20.10
C HIS A 539 15.11 8.49 19.28
N ARG A 540 16.25 9.17 19.29
CA ARG A 540 16.52 10.37 18.48
C ARG A 540 17.51 10.11 17.35
N SER A 541 17.95 8.86 17.19
CA SER A 541 18.83 8.46 16.11
C SER A 541 18.12 8.59 14.76
N TRP A 542 18.93 8.80 13.73
CA TRP A 542 18.49 8.61 12.34
C TRP A 542 18.59 7.13 11.92
N GLY A 543 19.11 6.26 12.79
CA GLY A 543 19.42 4.87 12.45
C GLY A 543 20.34 4.83 11.23
N ASP A 544 20.01 3.96 10.28
CA ASP A 544 20.68 3.86 8.98
C ASP A 544 20.08 4.78 7.91
N LEU A 545 19.09 5.61 8.24
CA LEU A 545 18.44 6.50 7.29
C LEU A 545 19.34 7.69 6.97
N SER A 546 19.89 7.69 5.75
CA SER A 546 20.72 8.81 5.29
C SER A 546 19.90 10.03 4.81
N PRO A 547 20.40 11.26 5.00
CA PRO A 547 19.78 12.49 4.47
C PRO A 547 19.59 12.57 2.95
N THR A 548 20.30 11.75 2.18
CA THR A 548 20.28 11.69 0.70
C THR A 548 19.33 10.62 0.20
N VAL A 549 18.08 10.67 0.66
CA VAL A 549 16.97 9.78 0.25
C VAL A 549 15.76 10.63 -0.11
N VAL A 550 15.13 10.39 -1.27
CA VAL A 550 13.88 11.08 -1.65
C VAL A 550 12.68 10.28 -1.14
N ASN A 551 12.48 10.31 0.18
CA ASN A 551 11.32 9.69 0.82
C ASN A 551 11.04 10.34 2.18
N ALA A 552 10.02 9.88 2.90
CA ALA A 552 9.77 10.18 4.31
C ALA A 552 9.38 8.88 5.04
N PHE A 553 9.51 8.88 6.37
CA PHE A 553 9.31 7.68 7.17
C PHE A 553 8.73 7.99 8.55
N TYR A 554 7.91 7.07 9.07
CA TYR A 554 7.55 6.94 10.49
C TYR A 554 8.11 5.64 11.06
N GLU A 555 8.78 5.71 12.20
CA GLU A 555 9.28 4.54 12.92
C GLU A 555 8.45 4.30 14.20
N PRO A 556 7.61 3.24 14.26
CA PRO A 556 6.74 2.97 15.40
C PRO A 556 7.49 2.79 16.72
N SER A 557 8.65 2.11 16.70
CA SER A 557 9.42 1.79 17.92
C SER A 557 10.10 3.00 18.56
N THR A 558 10.36 4.06 17.79
CA THR A 558 10.91 5.32 18.30
C THR A 558 9.88 6.44 18.37
N ASN A 559 8.68 6.20 17.82
CA ASN A 559 7.64 7.20 17.63
C ASN A 559 8.20 8.47 16.97
N ALA A 560 9.00 8.30 15.90
CA ALA A 560 9.74 9.38 15.24
C ALA A 560 9.38 9.49 13.76
N LEU A 561 9.29 10.73 13.27
CA LEU A 561 9.17 11.06 11.85
C LEU A 561 10.54 11.45 11.30
N SER A 562 10.87 10.98 10.11
CA SER A 562 12.11 11.36 9.42
C SER A 562 11.84 11.90 8.03
N PHE A 563 12.28 13.13 7.79
CA PHE A 563 12.22 13.83 6.50
C PHE A 563 13.65 14.16 6.05
N PRO A 564 14.32 13.26 5.31
CA PRO A 564 15.62 13.52 4.70
C PRO A 564 15.68 14.83 3.90
N ALA A 565 16.87 15.40 3.77
CA ALA A 565 17.08 16.64 3.04
C ALA A 565 16.69 16.55 1.56
N ALA A 566 16.87 15.38 0.95
CA ALA A 566 16.62 15.20 -0.48
C ALA A 566 15.12 15.14 -0.86
N ILE A 567 14.17 14.98 0.07
CA ILE A 567 12.73 15.16 -0.25
C ILE A 567 12.29 16.63 -0.12
N LEU A 568 13.03 17.48 0.61
CA LEU A 568 12.70 18.88 0.86
C LEU A 568 13.08 19.81 -0.31
N GLN A 569 12.63 19.43 -1.51
CA GLN A 569 12.83 20.14 -2.78
C GLN A 569 11.60 20.00 -3.69
N MET A 570 11.59 20.73 -4.82
CA MET A 570 10.45 20.71 -5.74
C MET A 570 10.27 19.35 -6.39
N PRO A 571 9.02 18.89 -6.63
CA PRO A 571 7.79 19.65 -6.47
C PRO A 571 7.14 19.55 -5.07
N TYR A 572 7.66 18.72 -4.16
CA TYR A 572 7.07 18.52 -2.83
C TYR A 572 7.20 19.75 -1.93
N PHE A 573 8.39 20.36 -1.90
CA PHE A 573 8.65 21.53 -1.07
C PHE A 573 9.42 22.59 -1.84
N ASN A 574 9.00 23.85 -1.69
CA ASN A 574 9.83 24.97 -2.08
C ASN A 574 9.58 26.17 -1.18
N LYS A 575 10.66 26.68 -0.59
CA LYS A 575 10.62 27.81 0.34
C LYS A 575 10.05 29.11 -0.23
N ASP A 576 10.06 29.26 -1.55
CA ASP A 576 9.56 30.42 -2.27
C ASP A 576 8.24 30.12 -3.01
N ALA A 577 7.64 28.93 -2.83
CA ALA A 577 6.35 28.59 -3.43
C ALA A 577 5.19 29.08 -2.54
N PRO A 578 4.01 29.35 -3.13
CA PRO A 578 2.80 29.56 -2.35
C PRO A 578 2.52 28.38 -1.41
N ASN A 579 1.98 28.65 -0.21
CA ASN A 579 1.83 27.63 0.81
C ASN A 579 0.83 26.54 0.42
N TYR A 580 -0.22 26.83 -0.35
CA TYR A 580 -1.11 25.77 -0.86
C TYR A 580 -0.38 24.64 -1.60
N LEU A 581 0.74 24.93 -2.30
CA LEU A 581 1.55 23.89 -2.94
C LEU A 581 2.41 23.13 -1.93
N ASN A 582 2.99 23.82 -0.94
CA ASN A 582 3.77 23.15 0.11
C ASN A 582 2.88 22.26 0.99
N TYR A 583 1.66 22.70 1.33
CA TYR A 583 0.69 21.88 2.06
C TYR A 583 0.16 20.74 1.17
N GLY A 584 -0.11 20.98 -0.11
CA GLY A 584 -0.56 19.92 -1.04
C GLY A 584 0.53 18.88 -1.36
N GLY A 585 1.80 19.29 -1.39
CA GLY A 585 2.98 18.44 -1.59
C GLY A 585 3.49 17.88 -0.26
N ILE A 586 4.57 18.47 0.28
CA ILE A 586 5.22 17.96 1.49
C ILE A 586 4.30 17.92 2.71
N GLY A 587 3.29 18.78 2.79
CA GLY A 587 2.34 18.77 3.89
C GLY A 587 1.47 17.52 3.92
N MET A 588 1.04 17.02 2.76
CA MET A 588 0.34 15.73 2.69
C MET A 588 1.26 14.59 3.10
N VAL A 589 2.52 14.60 2.67
CA VAL A 589 3.53 13.60 3.09
C VAL A 589 3.74 13.66 4.61
N ILE A 590 3.87 14.85 5.19
CA ILE A 590 3.97 15.02 6.65
C ILE A 590 2.75 14.44 7.36
N GLY A 591 1.55 14.73 6.85
CA GLY A 591 0.32 14.18 7.41
C GLY A 591 0.24 12.67 7.29
N HIS A 592 0.74 12.11 6.18
CA HIS A 592 0.81 10.68 5.91
C HIS A 592 1.70 9.99 6.96
N GLU A 593 2.93 10.46 7.15
CA GLU A 593 3.84 9.92 8.18
C GLU A 593 3.29 10.06 9.61
N ILE A 594 2.60 11.17 9.93
CA ILE A 594 1.94 11.30 11.25
C ILE A 594 0.82 10.26 11.40
N THR A 595 0.11 9.95 10.32
CA THR A 595 -1.00 9.00 10.34
C THR A 595 -0.52 7.56 10.52
N HIS A 596 0.68 7.20 10.05
CA HIS A 596 1.29 5.90 10.36
C HIS A 596 1.38 5.63 11.87
N GLY A 597 1.47 6.66 12.72
CA GLY A 597 1.36 6.48 14.16
C GLY A 597 0.01 5.94 14.66
N PHE A 598 -1.00 5.86 13.80
CA PHE A 598 -2.39 5.51 14.12
C PHE A 598 -3.03 4.57 13.08
N ASP A 599 -2.28 4.07 12.10
CA ASP A 599 -2.76 3.07 11.15
C ASP A 599 -2.91 1.69 11.82
N ASP A 600 -3.10 0.63 11.03
CA ASP A 600 -3.32 -0.71 11.56
C ASP A 600 -2.13 -1.31 12.31
N ASP A 601 -0.90 -0.91 11.98
CA ASP A 601 0.32 -1.29 12.68
C ASP A 601 0.70 -0.30 13.79
N GLY A 602 0.89 0.98 13.44
CA GLY A 602 1.39 1.97 14.38
C GLY A 602 0.44 2.23 15.55
N ARG A 603 -0.89 2.04 15.42
CA ARG A 603 -1.82 2.10 16.57
C ARG A 603 -1.49 1.12 17.68
N GLN A 604 -0.68 0.09 17.39
CA GLN A 604 -0.32 -0.94 18.35
C GLN A 604 0.81 -0.52 19.27
N TYR A 605 1.49 0.59 18.95
CA TYR A 605 2.61 1.16 19.67
C TYR A 605 2.15 2.38 20.48
N ASP A 606 2.51 2.44 21.75
CA ASP A 606 2.22 3.60 22.60
C ASP A 606 3.12 4.80 22.25
N LYS A 607 3.01 5.88 23.03
CA LYS A 607 3.80 7.11 22.81
C LYS A 607 5.32 6.95 22.99
N ASN A 608 5.75 5.87 23.65
CA ASN A 608 7.15 5.56 23.90
C ASN A 608 7.67 4.49 22.91
N GLY A 609 6.84 4.08 21.95
CA GLY A 609 7.16 3.02 21.00
C GLY A 609 7.05 1.61 21.57
N ASN A 610 6.43 1.43 22.73
CA ASN A 610 6.15 0.08 23.25
C ASN A 610 4.86 -0.45 22.65
N ARG A 611 4.91 -1.67 22.12
CA ARG A 611 3.77 -2.36 21.54
C ARG A 611 2.88 -2.95 22.62
N VAL A 612 1.83 -2.22 22.99
CA VAL A 612 0.92 -2.56 24.09
C VAL A 612 -0.54 -2.25 23.70
N PRO A 613 -1.54 -2.95 24.26
CA PRO A 613 -2.94 -2.55 24.08
C PRO A 613 -3.24 -1.26 24.86
N TRP A 614 -3.27 -0.12 24.18
CA TRP A 614 -3.54 1.19 24.82
C TRP A 614 -4.89 1.82 24.43
N TRP A 615 -5.61 1.26 23.46
CA TRP A 615 -7.00 1.60 23.15
C TRP A 615 -7.99 0.68 23.88
N SER A 616 -9.21 1.17 24.11
CA SER A 616 -10.31 0.31 24.55
C SER A 616 -10.74 -0.66 23.45
N ASN A 617 -11.32 -1.80 23.83
CA ASN A 617 -11.88 -2.76 22.88
C ASN A 617 -12.97 -2.13 21.98
N SER A 618 -13.76 -1.19 22.51
CA SER A 618 -14.77 -0.47 21.72
C SER A 618 -14.12 0.34 20.61
N THR A 619 -13.05 1.08 20.91
CA THR A 619 -12.32 1.88 19.92
C THR A 619 -11.61 0.97 18.90
N ILE A 620 -11.05 -0.17 19.32
CA ILE A 620 -10.44 -1.15 18.41
C ILE A 620 -11.48 -1.74 17.44
N ASN A 621 -12.67 -2.10 17.93
CA ASN A 621 -13.74 -2.62 17.07
C ASN A 621 -14.17 -1.59 16.04
N GLN A 622 -14.42 -0.35 16.45
CA GLN A 622 -14.77 0.75 15.55
C GLN A 622 -13.65 1.02 14.52
N PHE A 623 -12.38 1.00 14.95
CA PHE A 623 -11.25 1.14 14.03
C PHE A 623 -11.26 0.03 12.97
N ASN A 624 -11.48 -1.23 13.38
CA ASN A 624 -11.53 -2.36 12.45
C ASN A 624 -12.71 -2.23 11.46
N GLU A 625 -13.86 -1.72 11.88
CA GLU A 625 -14.99 -1.44 10.98
C GLU A 625 -14.65 -0.36 9.94
N HIS A 626 -14.03 0.75 10.34
CA HIS A 626 -13.59 1.79 9.42
C HIS A 626 -12.50 1.31 8.46
N LYS A 627 -11.53 0.54 8.99
CA LYS A 627 -10.46 -0.09 8.23
C LYS A 627 -11.00 -1.04 7.18
N GLN A 628 -12.03 -1.83 7.51
CA GLN A 628 -12.66 -2.74 6.54
C GLN A 628 -13.23 -2.00 5.33
N CYS A 629 -13.79 -0.80 5.52
CA CYS A 629 -14.26 -0.03 4.37
C CYS A 629 -13.11 0.35 3.43
N ILE A 630 -11.94 0.75 3.96
CA ILE A 630 -10.76 1.05 3.15
C ILE A 630 -10.30 -0.20 2.39
N ILE A 631 -10.27 -1.37 3.05
CA ILE A 631 -9.96 -2.65 2.39
C ILE A 631 -10.93 -2.91 1.24
N ASP A 632 -12.24 -2.80 1.48
CA ASP A 632 -13.28 -3.08 0.49
C ASP A 632 -13.23 -2.10 -0.69
N GLN A 633 -13.02 -0.81 -0.42
CA GLN A 633 -12.87 0.23 -1.43
C GLN A 633 -11.70 -0.08 -2.36
N TYR A 634 -10.50 -0.31 -1.79
CA TYR A 634 -9.30 -0.48 -2.59
C TYR A 634 -9.26 -1.85 -3.28
N SER A 635 -9.83 -2.90 -2.69
CA SER A 635 -9.97 -4.21 -3.34
C SER A 635 -10.86 -4.20 -4.59
N ASN A 636 -11.72 -3.17 -4.72
CA ASN A 636 -12.57 -2.97 -5.88
C ASN A 636 -11.91 -2.13 -6.99
N TYR A 637 -10.72 -1.59 -6.76
CA TYR A 637 -9.97 -0.89 -7.79
C TYR A 637 -9.23 -1.85 -8.71
N THR A 638 -9.48 -1.72 -10.01
CA THR A 638 -8.79 -2.47 -11.06
C THR A 638 -7.72 -1.61 -11.73
N VAL A 639 -6.49 -2.10 -11.77
CA VAL A 639 -5.41 -1.54 -12.59
C VAL A 639 -5.62 -2.02 -14.03
N GLU A 640 -6.33 -1.20 -14.81
CA GLU A 640 -6.75 -1.55 -16.18
C GLU A 640 -5.59 -1.98 -17.09
N GLN A 641 -4.40 -1.37 -16.93
CA GLN A 641 -3.20 -1.70 -17.71
C GLN A 641 -2.83 -3.19 -17.67
N ILE A 642 -3.07 -3.87 -16.53
CA ILE A 642 -2.70 -5.27 -16.32
C ILE A 642 -3.90 -6.16 -15.96
N HIS A 643 -5.11 -5.60 -15.98
CA HIS A 643 -6.37 -6.26 -15.60
C HIS A 643 -6.30 -7.00 -14.24
N LYS A 644 -5.69 -6.36 -13.23
CA LYS A 644 -5.63 -6.88 -11.86
C LYS A 644 -6.21 -5.91 -10.86
N ASN A 645 -6.93 -6.45 -9.88
CA ASN A 645 -7.38 -5.65 -8.74
C ASN A 645 -6.23 -5.41 -7.76
N LEU A 646 -6.29 -4.29 -7.05
CA LEU A 646 -5.44 -4.07 -5.90
C LEU A 646 -5.83 -5.03 -4.77
N ASN A 647 -4.87 -5.32 -3.89
CA ASN A 647 -5.14 -6.01 -2.64
C ASN A 647 -5.36 -4.96 -1.54
N GLY A 648 -6.62 -4.74 -1.15
CA GLY A 648 -6.96 -3.77 -0.12
C GLY A 648 -6.42 -4.13 1.26
N GLU A 649 -6.24 -5.42 1.57
CA GLU A 649 -5.65 -5.87 2.84
C GLU A 649 -4.15 -5.53 2.89
N GLN A 650 -3.42 -5.81 1.80
CA GLN A 650 -2.01 -5.48 1.67
C GLN A 650 -1.74 -3.99 1.72
N THR A 651 -2.65 -3.17 1.18
CA THR A 651 -2.45 -1.72 1.02
C THR A 651 -3.06 -0.85 2.12
N GLN A 652 -3.75 -1.45 3.10
CA GLN A 652 -4.59 -0.70 4.03
C GLN A 652 -3.85 0.35 4.86
N GLY A 653 -2.66 0.06 5.38
CA GLY A 653 -1.90 1.00 6.21
C GLY A 653 -1.57 2.27 5.45
N GLU A 654 -1.02 2.12 4.25
CA GLU A 654 -0.72 3.20 3.33
C GLU A 654 -1.96 3.98 2.88
N ASN A 655 -3.07 3.27 2.64
CA ASN A 655 -4.34 3.90 2.25
C ASN A 655 -4.93 4.72 3.41
N ILE A 656 -4.85 4.22 4.65
CA ILE A 656 -5.22 4.96 5.87
C ILE A 656 -4.35 6.21 6.00
N ALA A 657 -3.04 6.05 5.81
CA ALA A 657 -2.08 7.15 5.90
C ALA A 657 -2.31 8.23 4.85
N ASP A 658 -2.61 7.87 3.59
CA ASP A 658 -2.97 8.82 2.54
C ASP A 658 -4.26 9.60 2.88
N ASN A 659 -5.29 8.88 3.37
CA ASN A 659 -6.56 9.47 3.75
C ASN A 659 -6.42 10.45 4.93
N GLY A 660 -5.66 10.07 5.97
CA GLY A 660 -5.37 10.94 7.12
C GLY A 660 -4.45 12.10 6.76
N GLY A 661 -3.46 11.86 5.90
CA GLY A 661 -2.45 12.83 5.51
C GLY A 661 -3.00 13.99 4.72
N ILE A 662 -3.82 13.72 3.70
CA ILE A 662 -4.45 14.80 2.92
C ILE A 662 -5.42 15.63 3.76
N LYS A 663 -6.22 15.00 4.63
CA LYS A 663 -7.19 15.68 5.51
C LYS A 663 -6.48 16.60 6.50
N SER A 664 -5.49 16.06 7.21
CA SER A 664 -4.73 16.83 8.20
C SER A 664 -3.99 18.00 7.56
N SER A 665 -3.39 17.80 6.39
CA SER A 665 -2.70 18.86 5.65
C SER A 665 -3.65 19.96 5.15
N PHE A 666 -4.80 19.60 4.56
CA PHE A 666 -5.76 20.57 4.05
C PHE A 666 -6.34 21.45 5.17
N PHE A 667 -6.72 20.84 6.29
CA PHE A 667 -7.21 21.61 7.45
C PHE A 667 -6.09 22.46 8.09
N ALA A 668 -4.84 21.99 8.08
CA ALA A 668 -3.70 22.80 8.51
C ALA A 668 -3.51 24.02 7.59
N TYR A 669 -3.65 23.84 6.29
CA TYR A 669 -3.61 24.93 5.31
C TYR A 669 -4.73 25.95 5.55
N GLN A 670 -5.97 25.50 5.70
CA GLN A 670 -7.10 26.40 5.99
C GLN A 670 -6.88 27.20 7.29
N ASN A 671 -6.35 26.56 8.34
CA ASN A 671 -6.01 27.23 9.59
C ASN A 671 -4.85 28.23 9.42
N TRP A 672 -3.87 27.93 8.57
CA TRP A 672 -2.79 28.84 8.22
C TRP A 672 -3.31 30.07 7.46
N VAL A 673 -4.20 29.90 6.49
CA VAL A 673 -4.82 30.99 5.73
C VAL A 673 -5.61 31.92 6.66
N LYS A 674 -6.39 31.36 7.61
CA LYS A 674 -7.12 32.16 8.62
C LYS A 674 -6.19 33.04 9.46
N LYS A 675 -4.98 32.56 9.78
CA LYS A 675 -3.97 33.32 10.54
C LYS A 675 -3.17 34.29 9.67
N ASN A 676 -3.06 34.02 8.37
CA ASN A 676 -2.21 34.75 7.42
C ASN A 676 -3.02 35.21 6.19
N PRO A 677 -4.07 36.04 6.37
CA PRO A 677 -4.92 36.44 5.26
C PRO A 677 -4.13 37.23 4.21
N ASN A 678 -4.36 36.92 2.94
CA ASN A 678 -3.76 37.58 1.76
C ASN A 678 -2.24 37.40 1.59
N VAL A 679 -1.60 36.46 2.31
CA VAL A 679 -0.17 36.17 2.12
C VAL A 679 0.08 35.35 0.85
N ASP A 680 -0.71 34.29 0.64
CA ASP A 680 -0.57 33.43 -0.53
C ASP A 680 -1.15 34.11 -1.78
N LYS A 681 -0.33 34.16 -2.84
CA LYS A 681 -0.72 34.70 -4.16
C LYS A 681 -1.06 33.57 -5.12
N ARG A 682 -1.99 33.82 -6.03
CA ARG A 682 -2.30 32.90 -7.14
C ARG A 682 -1.11 32.84 -8.10
N LEU A 683 -0.88 31.65 -8.69
CA LEU A 683 0.15 31.47 -9.69
C LEU A 683 -0.25 32.11 -11.03
N PRO A 684 0.67 32.83 -11.72
CA PRO A 684 0.44 33.29 -13.08
C PRO A 684 0.11 32.12 -14.02
N GLY A 685 -0.82 32.29 -14.96
CA GLY A 685 -1.26 31.23 -15.88
C GLY A 685 -2.23 30.20 -15.29
N LEU A 686 -2.33 30.10 -13.97
CA LEU A 686 -3.26 29.22 -13.25
C LEU A 686 -4.25 30.01 -12.38
N SER A 687 -4.40 31.31 -12.65
CA SER A 687 -5.20 32.24 -11.84
C SER A 687 -6.70 31.92 -11.82
N LYS A 688 -7.18 31.08 -12.75
CA LYS A 688 -8.54 30.57 -12.78
C LYS A 688 -8.85 29.58 -11.66
N TYR A 689 -7.84 28.87 -11.15
CA TYR A 689 -7.99 27.97 -10.03
C TYR A 689 -7.88 28.75 -8.71
N SER A 690 -8.72 28.38 -7.75
CA SER A 690 -8.61 28.87 -6.38
C SER A 690 -7.36 28.30 -5.68
N GLN A 691 -6.98 28.87 -4.55
CA GLN A 691 -5.83 28.35 -3.78
C GLN A 691 -6.12 26.95 -3.23
N GLU A 692 -7.36 26.68 -2.80
CA GLU A 692 -7.80 25.35 -2.37
C GLU A 692 -7.81 24.35 -3.53
N GLN A 693 -8.24 24.75 -4.73
CA GLN A 693 -8.14 23.89 -5.92
C GLN A 693 -6.67 23.58 -6.27
N MET A 694 -5.79 24.58 -6.15
CA MET A 694 -4.35 24.40 -6.38
C MET A 694 -3.68 23.52 -5.33
N PHE A 695 -4.19 23.46 -4.09
CA PHE A 695 -3.74 22.47 -3.11
C PHE A 695 -3.98 21.05 -3.64
N PHE A 696 -5.20 20.74 -4.09
CA PHE A 696 -5.54 19.40 -4.58
C PHE A 696 -4.83 19.05 -5.89
N ILE A 697 -4.69 20.02 -6.81
CA ILE A 697 -3.90 19.85 -8.04
C ILE A 697 -2.43 19.57 -7.70
N GLY A 698 -1.84 20.31 -6.76
CA GLY A 698 -0.46 20.09 -6.30
C GLY A 698 -0.27 18.71 -5.66
N TYR A 699 -1.23 18.28 -4.85
CA TYR A 699 -1.28 16.93 -4.28
C TYR A 699 -1.32 15.85 -5.36
N ALA A 700 -2.27 15.91 -6.30
CA ALA A 700 -2.38 14.92 -7.35
C ALA A 700 -1.16 14.90 -8.28
N HIS A 701 -0.57 16.08 -8.54
CA HIS A 701 0.64 16.19 -9.34
C HIS A 701 1.80 15.35 -8.78
N GLY A 702 1.99 15.34 -7.45
CA GLY A 702 3.01 14.51 -6.80
C GLY A 702 2.89 13.00 -7.09
N TRP A 703 1.71 12.55 -7.49
CA TRP A 703 1.42 11.14 -7.80
C TRP A 703 1.34 10.86 -9.30
N CYS A 704 1.68 11.80 -10.18
CA CYS A 704 1.76 11.51 -11.61
C CYS A 704 2.83 10.44 -11.87
N ALA A 705 2.41 9.30 -12.45
CA ALA A 705 3.26 8.14 -12.64
C ALA A 705 2.82 7.31 -13.84
N LYS A 706 3.80 6.72 -14.53
CA LYS A 706 3.62 5.86 -15.69
C LYS A 706 4.53 4.65 -15.56
N PHE A 707 4.01 3.47 -15.84
CA PHE A 707 4.68 2.19 -15.58
C PHE A 707 4.71 1.32 -16.84
N THR A 708 5.71 0.44 -16.95
CA THR A 708 5.62 -0.71 -17.85
C THR A 708 4.63 -1.73 -17.28
N ASP A 709 4.06 -2.61 -18.11
CA ASP A 709 3.11 -3.62 -17.63
C ASP A 709 3.76 -4.54 -16.59
N ALA A 710 5.03 -4.91 -16.80
CA ALA A 710 5.79 -5.75 -15.89
C ALA A 710 6.02 -5.07 -14.53
N TYR A 711 6.39 -3.78 -14.54
CA TYR A 711 6.59 -3.02 -13.29
C TYR A 711 5.27 -2.73 -12.57
N ALA A 712 4.19 -2.45 -13.29
CA ALA A 712 2.85 -2.30 -12.72
C ALA A 712 2.41 -3.60 -12.02
N LEU A 713 2.64 -4.76 -12.64
CA LEU A 713 2.38 -6.05 -12.03
C LEU A 713 3.24 -6.27 -10.78
N ASN A 714 4.53 -5.96 -10.85
CA ASN A 714 5.43 -6.05 -9.69
C ASN A 714 4.90 -5.23 -8.51
N ARG A 715 4.59 -3.95 -8.72
CA ARG A 715 4.02 -3.08 -7.68
C ARG A 715 2.73 -3.65 -7.10
N VAL A 716 1.80 -4.13 -7.93
CA VAL A 716 0.53 -4.71 -7.45
C VAL A 716 0.73 -5.97 -6.61
N LEU A 717 1.78 -6.76 -6.87
CA LEU A 717 2.05 -7.99 -6.13
C LEU A 717 2.90 -7.78 -4.87
N THR A 718 3.84 -6.83 -4.88
CA THR A 718 4.89 -6.76 -3.86
C THR A 718 4.93 -5.47 -3.07
N ASP A 719 4.16 -4.46 -3.45
CA ASP A 719 4.17 -3.17 -2.78
C ASP A 719 3.01 -3.03 -1.80
N VAL A 720 3.29 -2.54 -0.59
CA VAL A 720 2.27 -2.16 0.39
C VAL A 720 1.55 -0.87 -0.01
N HIS A 721 2.09 -0.09 -0.95
CA HIS A 721 1.42 1.09 -1.46
C HIS A 721 0.48 0.76 -2.61
N SER A 722 -0.70 1.40 -2.60
CA SER A 722 -1.54 1.47 -3.80
C SER A 722 -0.79 2.12 -4.97
N ILE A 723 -1.09 1.69 -6.20
CA ILE A 723 -0.54 2.36 -7.40
C ILE A 723 -1.00 3.82 -7.46
N ALA A 724 -0.16 4.70 -8.00
CA ALA A 724 -0.26 6.15 -7.79
C ALA A 724 -1.63 6.77 -8.16
N GLN A 725 -2.31 6.26 -9.20
CA GLN A 725 -3.66 6.68 -9.56
C GLN A 725 -4.64 6.53 -8.38
N PHE A 726 -4.64 5.39 -7.70
CA PHE A 726 -5.56 5.11 -6.61
C PHE A 726 -5.13 5.75 -5.28
N ARG A 727 -3.85 6.15 -5.16
CA ARG A 727 -3.40 7.06 -4.10
C ARG A 727 -3.95 8.48 -4.24
N VAL A 728 -4.42 8.88 -5.44
CA VAL A 728 -5.16 10.15 -5.64
C VAL A 728 -6.66 9.93 -5.54
N LEU A 729 -7.19 8.98 -6.31
CA LEU A 729 -8.64 8.79 -6.41
C LEU A 729 -9.26 8.29 -5.10
N GLY A 730 -8.59 7.36 -4.40
CA GLY A 730 -9.09 6.78 -3.14
C GLY A 730 -9.32 7.84 -2.05
N PRO A 731 -8.28 8.60 -1.64
CA PRO A 731 -8.42 9.61 -0.57
C PRO A 731 -9.36 10.75 -0.93
N LEU A 732 -9.35 11.22 -2.19
CA LEU A 732 -10.24 12.30 -2.63
C LEU A 732 -11.71 11.87 -2.68
N SER A 733 -11.98 10.62 -3.04
CA SER A 733 -13.34 10.06 -2.98
C SER A 733 -13.90 10.03 -1.55
N ASN A 734 -13.02 10.01 -0.54
CA ASN A 734 -13.37 9.94 0.89
C ASN A 734 -13.32 11.32 1.59
N PHE A 735 -13.14 12.42 0.85
CA PHE A 735 -12.91 13.74 1.43
C PHE A 735 -13.91 14.80 0.93
N ALA A 736 -14.92 15.10 1.73
CA ALA A 736 -15.99 16.04 1.37
C ALA A 736 -15.51 17.46 1.00
N GLU A 737 -14.39 17.92 1.56
CA GLU A 737 -13.81 19.22 1.18
C GLU A 737 -13.33 19.25 -0.28
N PHE A 738 -12.90 18.12 -0.84
CA PHE A 738 -12.58 18.03 -2.26
C PHE A 738 -13.82 18.30 -3.11
N ASP A 739 -14.94 17.64 -2.80
CA ASP A 739 -16.21 17.85 -3.50
C ASP A 739 -16.69 19.30 -3.38
N ARG A 740 -16.57 19.91 -2.20
CA ARG A 740 -16.89 21.34 -1.99
C ARG A 740 -16.02 22.24 -2.86
N VAL A 741 -14.71 21.98 -2.92
CA VAL A 741 -13.74 22.84 -3.61
C VAL A 741 -13.88 22.76 -5.14
N PHE A 742 -14.31 21.62 -5.68
CA PHE A 742 -14.54 21.42 -7.11
C PHE A 742 -16.03 21.48 -7.52
N ASN A 743 -16.94 21.65 -6.56
CA ASN A 743 -18.40 21.63 -6.75
C ASN A 743 -18.91 20.32 -7.38
N CYS A 744 -18.39 19.18 -6.91
CA CYS A 744 -18.79 17.87 -7.42
C CYS A 744 -20.20 17.51 -6.94
N ILE A 745 -21.04 17.03 -7.87
CA ILE A 745 -22.41 16.58 -7.55
C ILE A 745 -22.35 15.20 -6.90
N PRO A 746 -23.05 14.97 -5.76
CA PRO A 746 -23.13 13.65 -5.14
C PRO A 746 -23.60 12.57 -6.14
N GLY A 747 -22.78 11.53 -6.36
CA GLY A 747 -23.10 10.40 -7.23
C GLY A 747 -22.62 10.49 -8.69
N GLN A 748 -21.78 11.47 -9.05
CA GLN A 748 -21.05 11.54 -10.33
C GLN A 748 -19.56 11.18 -10.18
N GLY A 749 -18.99 10.45 -11.15
CA GLY A 749 -17.53 10.28 -11.24
C GLY A 749 -16.87 9.65 -10.02
N ASN A 750 -15.83 10.30 -9.48
CA ASN A 750 -15.17 9.94 -8.21
C ASN A 750 -16.16 9.79 -7.04
N SER A 751 -17.27 10.55 -7.06
CA SER A 751 -18.32 10.45 -6.04
C SER A 751 -19.30 9.27 -6.24
N ARG A 752 -19.16 8.43 -7.28
CA ARG A 752 -19.86 7.13 -7.38
C ARG A 752 -19.21 6.05 -6.54
N VAL A 753 -17.88 6.06 -6.42
CA VAL A 753 -17.11 5.10 -5.59
C VAL A 753 -17.40 5.32 -4.09
N LYS A 754 -17.83 6.54 -3.74
CA LYS A 754 -18.30 6.99 -2.42
C LYS A 754 -19.24 6.00 -1.71
N LYS A 755 -20.08 5.25 -2.44
CA LYS A 755 -21.05 4.32 -1.81
C LYS A 755 -20.44 3.09 -1.12
N MET A 756 -19.18 2.74 -1.37
CA MET A 756 -18.58 1.53 -0.77
C MET A 756 -17.96 1.77 0.60
N CYS A 757 -17.36 2.95 0.85
CA CYS A 757 -16.83 3.29 2.16
C CYS A 757 -17.83 4.05 3.06
N CYS A 758 -18.84 4.69 2.47
CA CYS A 758 -19.76 5.56 3.20
C CYS A 758 -20.84 4.85 4.03
N LEU A 759 -20.91 3.51 4.10
CA LEU A 759 -21.76 2.89 5.14
C LEU A 759 -21.19 3.14 6.56
N ALA A 760 -19.89 3.46 6.67
CA ALA A 760 -19.23 3.83 7.93
C ALA A 760 -18.94 5.34 8.06
N GLN A 761 -19.31 6.17 7.08
CA GLN A 761 -19.02 7.61 7.04
C GLN A 761 -20.22 8.48 7.41
N ALA A 762 -21.09 7.99 8.30
CA ALA A 762 -22.20 8.78 8.86
C ALA A 762 -21.82 9.59 10.12
N ILE A 763 -20.53 9.69 10.47
CA ILE A 763 -20.10 10.40 11.69
C ILE A 763 -19.05 11.50 11.46
N TYR A 764 -18.89 12.01 10.23
CA TYR A 764 -17.94 13.09 9.92
C TYR A 764 -18.54 14.34 9.25
N GLU A 765 -19.83 14.62 9.43
CA GLU A 765 -20.47 15.87 8.97
C GLU A 765 -20.94 16.81 10.08
N ASN A 766 -20.50 16.64 11.33
CA ASN A 766 -20.70 17.66 12.36
C ASN A 766 -19.36 18.33 12.69
N ILE A 767 -19.03 19.38 11.94
CA ILE A 767 -18.53 20.70 12.42
C ILE A 767 -18.43 21.65 11.20
N GLY A 768 -19.46 22.47 11.04
CA GLY A 768 -19.42 23.78 10.36
C GLY A 768 -19.97 24.82 11.35
N TYR A 769 -19.23 25.92 11.53
CA TYR A 769 -19.44 27.01 12.51
C TYR A 769 -20.82 27.74 12.38
N PRO A 770 -21.25 28.56 13.37
CA PRO A 770 -22.65 28.93 13.61
C PRO A 770 -23.15 30.18 12.86
N ASP A 771 -24.49 30.26 12.85
CA ASP A 771 -25.40 31.43 12.84
C ASP A 771 -26.00 31.99 11.52
N TYR A 772 -27.33 32.28 11.62
CA TYR A 772 -28.27 33.08 10.78
C TYR A 772 -28.95 32.36 9.57
N VAL A 773 -30.28 32.28 9.33
CA VAL A 773 -31.49 33.10 9.64
C VAL A 773 -32.81 32.30 9.48
N ALA A 774 -33.75 32.53 10.41
CA ALA A 774 -35.23 32.65 10.38
C ALA A 774 -36.18 31.83 9.45
N SER A 775 -37.17 31.23 10.11
CA SER A 775 -38.64 31.22 9.86
C SER A 775 -39.19 31.52 8.45
N ASP A 776 -39.95 30.59 7.84
CA ASP A 776 -41.42 30.54 7.92
C ASP A 776 -42.06 29.62 6.84
N ASN A 777 -43.01 28.80 7.31
CA ASN A 777 -44.22 28.26 6.70
C ASN A 777 -44.29 27.91 5.19
N ILE A 778 -44.29 26.59 4.96
CA ILE A 778 -45.36 25.80 4.33
C ILE A 778 -46.65 26.60 4.08
N THR A 779 -46.94 26.99 2.83
CA THR A 779 -48.30 27.00 2.24
C THR A 779 -48.21 27.25 0.71
N GLN A 780 -47.74 26.28 -0.10
CA GLN A 780 -47.94 26.39 -1.56
C GLN A 780 -47.82 25.09 -2.38
N LEU A 781 -48.12 23.92 -1.79
CA LEU A 781 -48.15 22.64 -2.52
C LEU A 781 -49.54 21.96 -2.50
N GLU A 782 -50.60 22.68 -2.14
CA GLU A 782 -52.00 22.21 -2.20
C GLU A 782 -52.73 22.54 -3.51
N LYS A 783 -52.03 22.89 -4.61
CA LYS A 783 -52.72 23.48 -5.77
C LYS A 783 -52.48 22.90 -7.16
N MET A 784 -51.96 21.68 -7.30
CA MET A 784 -51.79 21.07 -8.63
C MET A 784 -52.19 19.59 -8.74
N TYR A 785 -53.17 19.13 -7.95
CA TYR A 785 -53.83 17.82 -8.17
C TYR A 785 -55.33 18.00 -8.40
N THR A 786 -55.74 18.49 -9.56
CA THR A 786 -57.12 18.31 -10.05
C THR A 786 -57.21 18.53 -11.56
N GLU A 787 -57.06 17.45 -12.33
CA GLU A 787 -57.78 17.27 -13.60
C GLU A 787 -57.97 15.76 -13.86
N TYR A 788 -59.22 15.31 -13.69
CA TYR A 788 -59.77 13.98 -14.00
C TYR A 788 -59.87 13.80 -15.53
N VAL A 789 -59.96 12.60 -16.14
CA VAL A 789 -61.07 11.64 -16.09
C VAL A 789 -60.66 10.31 -16.75
N PHE A 790 -61.12 9.17 -16.20
CA PHE A 790 -61.83 8.01 -16.83
C PHE A 790 -61.72 6.84 -15.81
N ASN A 791 -62.73 6.08 -15.37
CA ASN A 791 -63.97 5.56 -15.97
C ASN A 791 -64.91 5.08 -14.82
N ALA A 792 -66.20 5.40 -14.87
CA ALA A 792 -67.17 5.26 -13.75
C ALA A 792 -67.56 3.80 -13.38
N SER A 793 -67.18 2.80 -14.18
CA SER A 793 -67.53 1.40 -13.90
C SER A 793 -66.66 0.73 -12.82
N TYR A 794 -65.43 1.19 -12.61
CA TYR A 794 -64.52 0.63 -11.60
C TYR A 794 -64.94 1.08 -10.18
N ILE A 795 -65.33 2.34 -10.03
CA ILE A 795 -65.72 2.92 -8.75
C ILE A 795 -66.96 2.23 -8.16
N ASN A 796 -67.96 1.88 -8.98
CA ASN A 796 -69.14 1.19 -8.46
C ASN A 796 -68.84 -0.22 -7.91
N ASN A 797 -67.92 -0.97 -8.52
CA ASN A 797 -67.55 -2.29 -8.01
C ASN A 797 -66.69 -2.19 -6.74
N VAL A 798 -65.82 -1.17 -6.66
CA VAL A 798 -65.03 -0.89 -5.45
C VAL A 798 -65.93 -0.42 -4.30
N LEU A 799 -66.88 0.47 -4.56
CA LEU A 799 -67.84 0.94 -3.55
C LEU A 799 -68.72 -0.20 -3.03
N GLU A 800 -69.11 -1.15 -3.87
CA GLU A 800 -69.96 -2.26 -3.43
C GLU A 800 -69.18 -3.33 -2.66
N MET A 801 -67.92 -3.59 -3.00
CA MET A 801 -67.03 -4.36 -2.13
C MET A 801 -66.82 -3.69 -0.77
N GLN A 802 -66.61 -2.36 -0.76
CA GLN A 802 -66.46 -1.61 0.50
C GLN A 802 -67.75 -1.61 1.33
N ARG A 803 -68.95 -1.61 0.72
CA ARG A 803 -70.22 -1.73 1.46
C ARG A 803 -70.44 -3.12 2.05
N VAL A 804 -70.00 -4.19 1.37
CA VAL A 804 -70.07 -5.55 1.90
C VAL A 804 -69.13 -5.70 3.09
N LYS A 805 -67.87 -5.25 2.95
CA LYS A 805 -66.88 -5.27 4.03
C LYS A 805 -67.34 -4.45 5.24
N ALA A 806 -67.86 -3.24 5.01
CA ALA A 806 -68.45 -2.43 6.08
C ALA A 806 -69.62 -3.13 6.79
N ARG A 807 -70.47 -3.90 6.10
CA ARG A 807 -71.58 -4.65 6.74
C ARG A 807 -71.10 -5.84 7.57
N GLU A 808 -70.00 -6.47 7.19
CA GLU A 808 -69.34 -7.50 8.02
C GLU A 808 -68.67 -6.86 9.24
N ASP A 809 -67.93 -5.77 9.06
CA ASP A 809 -67.29 -5.01 10.15
C ASP A 809 -68.32 -4.49 11.16
N PHE A 810 -69.50 -4.04 10.71
CA PHE A 810 -70.58 -3.60 11.61
C PHE A 810 -71.25 -4.75 12.37
N ARG A 811 -71.16 -6.00 11.89
CA ARG A 811 -71.73 -7.18 12.55
C ARG A 811 -70.85 -7.69 13.68
N THR A 812 -69.53 -7.53 13.57
CA THR A 812 -68.54 -7.98 14.56
C THR A 812 -68.37 -7.02 15.73
N LEU A 813 -68.86 -5.76 15.64
CA LEU A 813 -68.77 -4.72 16.69
C LEU A 813 -69.39 -5.07 18.07
N ARG A 814 -70.13 -6.18 18.20
CA ARG A 814 -70.67 -6.67 19.49
C ARG A 814 -70.28 -8.11 19.81
N GLU A 815 -69.49 -8.75 18.97
CA GLU A 815 -68.97 -10.09 19.22
C GLU A 815 -67.66 -9.97 20.01
N VAL A 816 -67.40 -10.92 20.91
CA VAL A 816 -66.10 -10.97 21.61
C VAL A 816 -65.04 -11.25 20.56
N VAL A 817 -64.01 -10.40 20.48
CA VAL A 817 -62.90 -10.55 19.55
C VAL A 817 -62.34 -11.96 19.66
N ASP A 818 -62.53 -12.80 18.64
CA ASP A 818 -61.89 -14.11 18.59
C ASP A 818 -60.43 -13.88 18.23
N HIS A 819 -59.55 -13.92 19.23
CA HIS A 819 -58.10 -13.75 19.08
C HIS A 819 -57.42 -14.82 18.19
N ARG A 820 -58.20 -15.65 17.48
CA ARG A 820 -57.75 -16.67 16.53
C ARG A 820 -58.17 -16.39 15.07
N SER A 821 -58.99 -15.38 14.80
CA SER A 821 -59.34 -15.03 13.42
C SER A 821 -58.19 -14.26 12.76
N TRP A 822 -57.77 -14.69 11.57
CA TRP A 822 -56.81 -13.96 10.75
C TRP A 822 -57.55 -12.89 9.95
N ASP A 823 -57.00 -11.68 9.85
CA ASP A 823 -57.44 -10.71 8.85
C ASP A 823 -57.27 -11.28 7.43
N ASP A 824 -58.04 -10.79 6.45
CA ASP A 824 -58.19 -11.27 5.04
C ASP A 824 -56.89 -11.39 4.19
N LEU A 825 -55.79 -11.89 4.72
CA LEU A 825 -54.57 -12.18 3.97
C LEU A 825 -54.68 -13.54 3.28
N SER A 826 -54.61 -13.50 1.94
CA SER A 826 -54.50 -14.72 1.14
C SER A 826 -53.18 -15.46 1.47
N PRO A 827 -53.19 -16.81 1.54
CA PRO A 827 -51.97 -17.61 1.70
C PRO A 827 -50.88 -17.36 0.63
N THR A 828 -51.23 -16.72 -0.48
CA THR A 828 -50.33 -16.38 -1.59
C THR A 828 -49.57 -15.06 -1.40
N VAL A 829 -49.87 -14.28 -0.36
CA VAL A 829 -49.20 -13.00 -0.08
C VAL A 829 -47.82 -13.25 0.54
N VAL A 830 -46.78 -12.61 0.01
CA VAL A 830 -45.41 -12.71 0.51
C VAL A 830 -45.11 -11.52 1.42
N ASN A 831 -45.93 -11.33 2.45
CA ASN A 831 -45.73 -10.31 3.47
C ASN A 831 -46.22 -10.82 4.83
N ALA A 832 -45.54 -10.43 5.91
CA ALA A 832 -45.97 -10.70 7.29
C ALA A 832 -46.58 -9.44 7.90
N PHE A 833 -47.27 -9.57 9.03
CA PHE A 833 -47.73 -8.41 9.80
C PHE A 833 -47.95 -8.75 11.28
N TYR A 834 -47.83 -7.74 12.14
CA TYR A 834 -48.24 -7.73 13.55
C TYR A 834 -49.55 -6.96 13.76
N GLU A 835 -50.47 -7.52 14.54
CA GLU A 835 -51.76 -6.89 14.88
C GLU A 835 -51.82 -6.50 16.37
N PRO A 836 -51.75 -5.20 16.72
CA PRO A 836 -51.70 -4.73 18.11
C PRO A 836 -52.94 -5.07 18.95
N SER A 837 -54.13 -5.09 18.33
CA SER A 837 -55.40 -5.31 19.05
C SER A 837 -55.61 -6.77 19.48
N THR A 838 -54.89 -7.70 18.86
CA THR A 838 -54.88 -9.13 19.22
C THR A 838 -53.55 -9.58 19.80
N ASN A 839 -52.52 -8.73 19.73
CA ASN A 839 -51.14 -9.02 20.10
C ASN A 839 -50.62 -10.30 19.42
N ALA A 840 -50.86 -10.41 18.11
CA ALA A 840 -50.60 -11.59 17.31
C ALA A 840 -49.74 -11.30 16.07
N LEU A 841 -48.97 -12.31 15.64
CA LEU A 841 -48.17 -12.30 14.42
C LEU A 841 -48.79 -13.23 13.38
N SER A 842 -48.86 -12.78 12.14
CA SER A 842 -49.44 -13.55 11.03
C SER A 842 -48.44 -13.73 9.90
N PHE A 843 -48.18 -14.99 9.53
CA PHE A 843 -47.26 -15.37 8.45
C PHE A 843 -47.98 -16.22 7.40
N PRO A 844 -48.34 -15.65 6.24
CA PRO A 844 -48.92 -16.41 5.14
C PRO A 844 -47.95 -17.45 4.58
N ALA A 845 -48.48 -18.56 4.04
CA ALA A 845 -47.64 -19.68 3.61
C ALA A 845 -46.57 -19.32 2.56
N ALA A 846 -46.86 -18.35 1.67
CA ALA A 846 -45.96 -17.95 0.60
C ALA A 846 -44.67 -17.25 1.06
N ILE A 847 -44.58 -16.76 2.31
CA ILE A 847 -43.33 -16.20 2.87
C ILE A 847 -42.42 -17.29 3.48
N LEU A 848 -42.96 -18.46 3.79
CA LEU A 848 -42.25 -19.58 4.42
C LEU A 848 -41.61 -20.54 3.39
N GLN A 849 -40.97 -19.98 2.37
CA GLN A 849 -40.26 -20.69 1.31
C GLN A 849 -39.00 -19.94 0.89
N MET A 850 -38.17 -20.56 0.03
CA MET A 850 -36.97 -19.90 -0.47
C MET A 850 -37.30 -18.58 -1.20
N PRO A 851 -36.49 -17.53 -1.05
CA PRO A 851 -35.20 -17.49 -0.33
C PRO A 851 -35.32 -17.24 1.18
N TYR A 852 -36.50 -16.91 1.71
CA TYR A 852 -36.69 -16.48 3.10
C TYR A 852 -36.59 -17.62 4.11
N PHE A 853 -37.13 -18.79 3.77
CA PHE A 853 -37.08 -19.96 4.65
C PHE A 853 -36.84 -21.25 3.84
N ASN A 854 -35.88 -22.04 4.29
CA ASN A 854 -35.73 -23.41 3.84
C ASN A 854 -35.42 -24.30 5.04
N LYS A 855 -36.28 -25.29 5.30
CA LYS A 855 -36.08 -26.25 6.38
C LYS A 855 -34.75 -27.02 6.29
N ASP A 856 -34.23 -27.21 5.08
CA ASP A 856 -33.01 -27.97 4.81
C ASP A 856 -31.76 -27.05 4.79
N ALA A 857 -31.94 -25.73 4.90
CA ALA A 857 -30.83 -24.79 5.02
C ALA A 857 -30.28 -24.74 6.45
N PRO A 858 -28.97 -24.47 6.63
CA PRO A 858 -28.39 -24.22 7.94
C PRO A 858 -29.19 -23.20 8.76
N LYS A 859 -29.43 -23.48 10.04
CA LYS A 859 -30.34 -22.69 10.90
C LYS A 859 -29.97 -21.20 10.97
N TYR A 860 -28.68 -20.87 10.96
CA TYR A 860 -28.21 -19.48 10.96
C TYR A 860 -28.65 -18.70 9.71
N LEU A 861 -28.80 -19.37 8.55
CA LEU A 861 -29.36 -18.73 7.35
C LEU A 861 -30.85 -18.44 7.53
N ASN A 862 -31.61 -19.35 8.14
CA ASN A 862 -33.02 -19.10 8.45
C ASN A 862 -33.19 -17.99 9.51
N TYR A 863 -32.28 -17.89 10.50
CA TYR A 863 -32.27 -16.77 11.43
C TYR A 863 -32.02 -15.44 10.70
N GLY A 864 -31.00 -15.37 9.84
CA GLY A 864 -30.70 -14.16 9.06
C GLY A 864 -31.76 -13.79 8.02
N ALA A 865 -32.52 -14.76 7.51
CA ALA A 865 -33.58 -14.55 6.53
C ALA A 865 -34.96 -14.40 7.20
N ILE A 866 -35.75 -15.47 7.35
CA ILE A 866 -37.09 -15.37 7.96
C ILE A 866 -37.06 -14.87 9.41
N GLY A 867 -35.98 -15.12 10.15
CA GLY A 867 -35.84 -14.62 11.52
C GLY A 867 -35.75 -13.10 11.62
N MET A 868 -35.20 -12.42 10.60
CA MET A 868 -35.21 -10.95 10.51
C MET A 868 -36.64 -10.43 10.33
N VAL A 869 -37.43 -11.06 9.46
CA VAL A 869 -38.84 -10.73 9.25
C VAL A 869 -39.65 -10.97 10.54
N ILE A 870 -39.41 -12.08 11.25
CA ILE A 870 -40.08 -12.33 12.53
C ILE A 870 -39.74 -11.27 13.58
N GLY A 871 -38.46 -10.90 13.69
CA GLY A 871 -38.04 -9.85 14.61
C GLY A 871 -38.61 -8.48 14.24
N HIS A 872 -38.76 -8.20 12.95
CA HIS A 872 -39.35 -6.97 12.42
C HIS A 872 -40.77 -6.83 12.94
N GLU A 873 -41.60 -7.83 12.69
CA GLU A 873 -43.01 -7.81 13.10
C GLU A 873 -43.18 -7.74 14.62
N ILE A 874 -42.33 -8.42 15.40
CA ILE A 874 -42.37 -8.32 16.88
C ILE A 874 -42.09 -6.88 17.35
N THR A 875 -41.23 -6.16 16.64
CA THR A 875 -40.81 -4.81 17.04
C THR A 875 -41.94 -3.80 16.90
N HIS A 876 -42.88 -4.01 15.97
CA HIS A 876 -44.10 -3.18 15.86
C HIS A 876 -44.93 -3.17 17.15
N GLY A 877 -44.82 -4.19 18.02
CA GLY A 877 -45.45 -4.17 19.36
C GLY A 877 -44.97 -3.04 20.27
N PHE A 878 -43.88 -2.34 19.93
CA PHE A 878 -43.24 -1.33 20.76
C PHE A 878 -43.03 0.01 20.06
N ASP A 879 -43.56 0.19 18.84
CA ASP A 879 -43.51 1.45 18.11
C ASP A 879 -44.60 2.44 18.57
N ASP A 880 -44.91 3.45 17.75
CA ASP A 880 -45.95 4.44 18.07
C ASP A 880 -47.33 3.87 18.27
N ASP A 881 -47.71 2.87 17.48
CA ASP A 881 -49.02 2.27 17.51
C ASP A 881 -49.05 1.10 18.48
N GLY A 882 -48.04 0.23 18.45
CA GLY A 882 -47.96 -0.94 19.32
C GLY A 882 -47.92 -0.62 20.81
N ARG A 883 -47.15 0.41 21.23
CA ARG A 883 -47.02 0.75 22.67
C ARG A 883 -48.33 1.17 23.33
N GLN A 884 -49.35 1.51 22.53
CA GLN A 884 -50.64 1.95 23.04
C GLN A 884 -51.48 0.78 23.57
N TYR A 885 -51.07 -0.46 23.30
CA TYR A 885 -51.78 -1.67 23.67
C TYR A 885 -51.04 -2.43 24.77
N ASP A 886 -51.79 -3.04 25.69
CA ASP A 886 -51.23 -3.96 26.68
C ASP A 886 -51.11 -5.39 26.11
N LYS A 887 -50.56 -6.31 26.91
CA LYS A 887 -50.37 -7.71 26.54
C LYS A 887 -51.64 -8.45 26.09
N ASN A 888 -52.82 -7.93 26.43
CA ASN A 888 -54.12 -8.51 26.06
C ASN A 888 -54.75 -7.80 24.86
N GLY A 889 -54.05 -6.85 24.23
CA GLY A 889 -54.56 -6.06 23.10
C GLY A 889 -55.54 -4.95 23.51
N ASN A 890 -55.63 -4.60 24.80
CA ASN A 890 -56.44 -3.47 25.23
C ASN A 890 -55.64 -2.17 25.07
N ARG A 891 -56.27 -1.10 24.57
CA ARG A 891 -55.61 0.20 24.45
C ARG A 891 -55.48 0.89 25.82
N VAL A 892 -54.27 0.93 26.38
CA VAL A 892 -53.97 1.48 27.71
C VAL A 892 -52.62 2.22 27.67
N PRO A 893 -52.52 3.45 28.23
CA PRO A 893 -51.27 4.21 28.25
C PRO A 893 -50.36 3.71 29.40
N TRP A 894 -49.69 2.59 29.19
CA TRP A 894 -48.86 1.94 30.22
C TRP A 894 -47.41 2.44 30.26
N TRP A 895 -46.98 3.22 29.27
CA TRP A 895 -45.68 3.91 29.28
C TRP A 895 -45.78 5.22 30.06
N SER A 896 -44.76 5.51 30.88
CA SER A 896 -44.68 6.80 31.55
C SER A 896 -44.31 7.91 30.57
N ASN A 897 -44.75 9.14 30.84
CA ASN A 897 -44.43 10.30 30.00
C ASN A 897 -42.92 10.52 29.81
N SER A 898 -42.10 10.17 30.81
CA SER A 898 -40.63 10.27 30.70
C SER A 898 -40.07 9.29 29.66
N ILE A 899 -40.60 8.07 29.61
CA ILE A 899 -40.18 7.05 28.64
C ILE A 899 -40.69 7.40 27.24
N ILE A 900 -41.92 7.91 27.12
CA ILE A 900 -42.47 8.38 25.84
C ILE A 900 -41.62 9.52 25.28
N ASN A 901 -41.19 10.48 26.12
CA ASN A 901 -40.33 11.57 25.66
C ASN A 901 -38.96 11.06 25.18
N GLN A 902 -38.31 10.17 25.95
CA GLN A 902 -37.04 9.56 25.51
C GLN A 902 -37.19 8.72 24.25
N PHE A 903 -38.31 8.00 24.12
CA PHE A 903 -38.63 7.25 22.91
C PHE A 903 -38.80 8.18 21.72
N ASN A 904 -39.56 9.27 21.87
CA ASN A 904 -39.78 10.26 20.81
C ASN A 904 -38.47 10.95 20.40
N GLU A 905 -37.61 11.31 21.34
CA GLU A 905 -36.28 11.86 21.06
C GLU A 905 -35.42 10.89 20.23
N ARG A 906 -35.43 9.60 20.57
CA ARG A 906 -34.66 8.57 19.84
C ARG A 906 -35.30 8.21 18.50
N LYS A 907 -36.63 8.18 18.45
CA LYS A 907 -37.39 7.95 17.23
C LYS A 907 -37.17 9.07 16.22
N GLN A 908 -37.05 10.32 16.68
CA GLN A 908 -36.75 11.45 15.79
C GLN A 908 -35.45 11.23 15.03
N CYS A 909 -34.44 10.61 15.65
CA CYS A 909 -33.21 10.24 14.95
C CYS A 909 -33.46 9.26 13.79
N ILE A 910 -34.38 8.30 13.96
CA ILE A 910 -34.77 7.36 12.90
C ILE A 910 -35.59 8.08 11.81
N ILE A 911 -36.51 8.96 12.19
CA ILE A 911 -37.28 9.79 11.25
C ILE A 911 -36.35 10.65 10.40
N ASP A 912 -35.44 11.39 11.04
CA ASP A 912 -34.51 12.30 10.38
C ASP A 912 -33.58 11.53 9.45
N GLN A 913 -33.05 10.39 9.93
CA GLN A 913 -32.22 9.50 9.13
C GLN A 913 -32.94 9.03 7.87
N TYR A 914 -34.16 8.50 7.99
CA TYR A 914 -34.89 7.98 6.83
C TYR A 914 -35.53 9.05 5.96
N SER A 915 -35.82 10.23 6.52
CA SER A 915 -36.28 11.41 5.76
C SER A 915 -35.18 12.01 4.88
N ASN A 916 -33.92 11.75 5.22
CA ASN A 916 -32.79 12.09 4.36
C ASN A 916 -32.63 11.14 3.17
N TYR A 917 -33.18 9.93 3.25
CA TYR A 917 -33.14 8.93 2.16
C TYR A 917 -34.41 8.91 1.31
N THR A 918 -35.55 9.32 1.87
CA THR A 918 -36.85 9.35 1.19
C THR A 918 -37.67 10.54 1.69
N LEU A 919 -38.57 11.11 0.88
CA LEU A 919 -39.40 12.27 1.30
C LEU A 919 -40.38 11.98 2.45
N ASN A 920 -40.48 10.72 2.93
CA ASN A 920 -41.56 10.23 3.76
C ASN A 920 -41.08 9.54 5.05
N GLY A 921 -39.87 9.84 5.55
CA GLY A 921 -39.31 9.16 6.73
C GLY A 921 -40.15 9.28 8.01
N GLU A 922 -40.93 10.35 8.16
CA GLU A 922 -41.92 10.48 9.23
C GLU A 922 -43.12 9.52 9.04
N GLN A 923 -43.53 9.27 7.80
CA GLN A 923 -44.61 8.34 7.48
C GLN A 923 -44.18 6.87 7.58
N THR A 924 -42.89 6.57 7.36
CA THR A 924 -42.36 5.20 7.43
C THR A 924 -41.69 4.87 8.76
N GLN A 925 -41.78 5.76 9.75
CA GLN A 925 -41.06 5.64 11.02
C GLN A 925 -41.27 4.30 11.75
N GLY A 926 -42.49 3.75 11.74
CA GLY A 926 -42.80 2.46 12.35
C GLY A 926 -42.03 1.31 11.70
N GLU A 927 -42.07 1.23 10.37
CA GLU A 927 -41.32 0.23 9.59
C GLU A 927 -39.82 0.37 9.78
N ASN A 928 -39.30 1.59 9.81
CA ASN A 928 -37.87 1.83 9.99
C ASN A 928 -37.38 1.41 11.38
N ILE A 929 -38.22 1.58 12.42
CA ILE A 929 -37.94 1.08 13.78
C ILE A 929 -37.98 -0.45 13.77
N ALA A 930 -38.97 -1.03 13.09
CA ALA A 930 -39.16 -2.46 12.99
C ALA A 930 -38.00 -3.16 12.25
N ASP A 931 -37.51 -2.62 11.15
CA ASP A 931 -36.36 -3.16 10.40
C ASP A 931 -35.13 -3.28 11.30
N ASN A 932 -34.86 -2.21 12.05
CA ASN A 932 -33.74 -2.14 12.99
C ASN A 932 -33.91 -3.12 14.17
N GLY A 933 -35.13 -3.26 14.68
CA GLY A 933 -35.45 -4.23 15.73
C GLY A 933 -35.39 -5.67 15.22
N GLY A 934 -35.76 -5.91 13.97
CA GLY A 934 -35.77 -7.21 13.33
C GLY A 934 -34.38 -7.78 13.11
N ILE A 935 -33.47 -6.95 12.59
CA ILE A 935 -32.06 -7.33 12.44
C ILE A 935 -31.45 -7.68 13.80
N LYS A 936 -31.68 -6.84 14.82
CA LYS A 936 -31.13 -7.05 16.17
C LYS A 936 -31.72 -8.30 16.82
N SER A 937 -33.04 -8.45 16.78
CA SER A 937 -33.73 -9.59 17.40
C SER A 937 -33.35 -10.90 16.73
N SER A 938 -33.26 -10.92 15.39
CA SER A 938 -32.76 -12.07 14.62
C SER A 938 -31.32 -12.42 15.02
N PHE A 939 -30.44 -11.43 15.05
CA PHE A 939 -29.04 -11.63 15.42
C PHE A 939 -28.92 -12.19 16.84
N PHE A 940 -29.58 -11.60 17.83
CA PHE A 940 -29.54 -12.09 19.21
C PHE A 940 -30.21 -13.47 19.37
N ALA A 941 -31.28 -13.76 18.63
CA ALA A 941 -31.89 -15.09 18.62
C ALA A 941 -30.94 -16.15 18.03
N SER A 942 -30.20 -15.81 16.98
CA SER A 942 -29.19 -16.72 16.40
C SER A 942 -28.05 -17.03 17.38
N GLN A 943 -27.62 -16.02 18.15
CA GLN A 943 -26.59 -16.18 19.20
C GLN A 943 -27.10 -17.02 20.37
N SER A 944 -28.36 -16.80 20.77
CA SER A 944 -28.99 -17.55 21.87
C SER A 944 -29.21 -19.02 21.50
N TYR A 945 -29.50 -19.33 20.22
CA TYR A 945 -29.61 -20.71 19.72
C TYR A 945 -28.27 -21.46 19.82
N ALA A 946 -27.14 -20.80 19.53
CA ALA A 946 -25.82 -21.39 19.67
C ALA A 946 -25.46 -21.76 21.13
N CYS A 947 -26.14 -21.18 22.12
CA CYS A 947 -25.94 -21.46 23.54
C CYS A 947 -26.86 -22.57 24.11
N VAL A 948 -27.94 -22.96 23.43
CA VAL A 948 -28.96 -23.88 23.98
C VAL A 948 -28.70 -25.37 23.65
N GLU A 949 -27.87 -25.69 22.64
CA GLU A 949 -27.44 -27.09 22.41
C GLU A 949 -26.48 -27.64 23.49
N ASN A 950 -26.02 -26.80 24.43
CA ASN A 950 -25.12 -27.20 25.51
C ASN A 950 -25.71 -27.15 26.93
N PHE A 951 -27.02 -26.93 27.09
CA PHE A 951 -27.67 -26.90 28.40
C PHE A 951 -29.02 -27.62 28.42
N GLU A 952 -29.00 -28.95 28.31
CA GLU A 952 -30.02 -29.76 28.98
C GLU A 952 -29.78 -29.69 30.50
N ASN A 953 -30.78 -29.23 31.25
CA ASN A 953 -30.85 -29.14 32.72
C ASN A 953 -30.08 -28.02 33.41
N VAL A 954 -30.55 -26.78 33.25
CA VAL A 954 -30.70 -25.90 34.44
C VAL A 954 -32.12 -25.33 34.41
N ASN A 955 -32.86 -25.66 35.46
CA ASN A 955 -34.25 -25.30 35.65
C ASN A 955 -34.34 -23.91 36.29
N LEU A 956 -35.37 -23.16 35.87
CA LEU A 956 -35.97 -21.95 36.46
C LEU A 956 -35.28 -20.62 36.06
N TYR A 957 -36.00 -19.58 35.59
CA TYR A 957 -37.34 -19.10 35.94
C TYR A 957 -38.07 -18.48 34.75
#